data_AF-A0A8J3HAB5-F1
#
_entry.id   AF-A0A8J3HAB5-F1
#
_cell.length_a   1.000
_cell.length_b   1.000
_cell.length_c   1.000
_cell.angle_alpha   90.00
_cell.angle_beta   90.00
_cell.angle_gamma   90.00
#
_symmetry.space_group_name_H-M   'P 1'
#
loop_
_entity.id
_entity.type
_entity.pdbx_description
1 polymer ?
#
loop_
_entity_poly.entity_id
_entity_poly.type
_entity_poly.pdbx_seq_one_letter_code
_entity_poly.pdbx_strand_id
1 'polypeptide(L)'
;MKFRSLRLFTVTALVAALGTVAIDAAPAHAATVTYAADLATAFANPERGFHNRYEIINDPAVNDYVNAATIPGFNPDLLDRTFARAKADGDTIVHSYVHLDKYKTEALPQALLDNLASGLAAVRTAGMKIVLRPAYTWDGYASVAESQILAHIAQINAVVSANADVVLHLETGYLGAWGEWHTGTLTNSSSVEEAPARYRIVKKIADTTPATIPIVMRYPIYIKEVTDPTACVVPEGCTLTQAQKDRIGFHNDCFLADANDMGTYDNPSWMGWYYIEQKKQWMYDLATSTGVNKMVGGETCGADGYNDAACVNAQAEMSKLNFTEINEDYAAVNTDKWKAANLAAVGNDPAETCFVRIKRKLGYRLRLLDATFPTSVAPGANLGFTAHLNNDGWSGLIKNRPVYLVLQSASNRYNLPLSGVDPRTWLAGASTVTANAAVPGNVAAGTYKLALWLPDPVAALQSRPAYSVRLANTGTWDATNGYNVLSTAVTVGTCTGDCTAPSVPSGLAVTGVTNTSVSLSWSASTDNVGVTGYQVLRDGVLAGSPTGTTFTDTGRSPGSTYQYTVRAVDAAGNTSGTSTAVSGTTTGCSGDCTAPSAPTLSTTGKSDTTVSLSWTASTDNVGVTGYEVFRGSTLVGSPSGTTFTDTGLTASTAYAYTVKARDAAGNRSAAGNTVSVTTDATPPPPTGLVLDNFDGTPAYPASAQNDLGKWTGANCFLDGGGYGVLTGGALSLRYNNCGWFGSDVGVDLSAYTYLVVRVKGAAGGEQTHFNLGMGGVTKLFGDFTLDGGAHPVITTAYQDIKIPLVANGINRNSPSQLAMGFWYGGNSTITIDHISFQ
;
A
#
# COMPACT_ATOMS: atom_id res chain seq x y z
N MET A 1 1.54 -65.57 87.90
CA MET A 1 0.73 -66.68 87.35
C MET A 1 0.28 -66.26 85.95
N LYS A 2 0.74 -66.97 84.89
CA LYS A 2 0.18 -67.09 83.50
C LYS A 2 -0.16 -65.79 82.71
N PHE A 3 0.25 -65.50 81.47
CA PHE A 3 0.69 -66.32 80.32
C PHE A 3 1.62 -65.50 79.39
N ARG A 4 2.53 -66.22 78.70
CA ARG A 4 3.37 -65.76 77.57
C ARG A 4 2.58 -65.76 76.26
N SER A 5 2.96 -64.89 75.32
CA SER A 5 2.92 -65.18 73.88
C SER A 5 4.19 -64.65 73.22
N LEU A 6 4.72 -65.45 72.29
CA LEU A 6 6.03 -65.42 71.67
C LEU A 6 5.94 -64.71 70.31
N ARG A 7 6.97 -63.99 69.85
CA ARG A 7 7.37 -64.01 68.42
C ARG A 7 8.81 -63.55 68.19
N LEU A 8 9.40 -64.31 67.28
CA LEU A 8 10.76 -64.41 66.74
C LEU A 8 11.34 -63.08 66.23
N PHE A 9 12.60 -62.77 66.56
CA PHE A 9 13.43 -61.78 65.86
C PHE A 9 14.35 -62.51 64.88
N THR A 10 14.38 -62.04 63.63
CA THR A 10 15.38 -62.43 62.62
C THR A 10 16.18 -61.18 62.24
N VAL A 11 17.51 -61.33 62.26
CA VAL A 11 18.52 -60.32 61.95
C VAL A 11 18.60 -60.11 60.43
N THR A 12 18.81 -58.88 59.97
CA THR A 12 19.35 -58.61 58.63
C THR A 12 20.26 -57.38 58.65
N ALA A 13 21.37 -57.49 57.94
CA ALA A 13 22.58 -56.67 57.99
C ALA A 13 22.40 -55.22 57.51
N LEU A 14 23.15 -54.31 58.13
CA LEU A 14 23.28 -52.90 57.77
C LEU A 14 24.42 -52.72 56.75
N VAL A 15 24.09 -52.36 55.52
CA VAL A 15 25.05 -51.88 54.51
C VAL A 15 24.95 -50.36 54.45
N ALA A 16 26.06 -49.67 54.71
CA ALA A 16 26.16 -48.22 54.66
C ALA A 16 26.09 -47.73 53.21
N ALA A 17 25.03 -46.99 52.87
CA ALA A 17 24.98 -46.16 51.68
C ALA A 17 25.40 -44.73 52.06
N LEU A 18 26.60 -44.33 51.66
CA LEU A 18 26.99 -42.92 51.57
C LEU A 18 26.10 -42.25 50.53
N GLY A 19 25.03 -41.60 50.97
CA GLY A 19 24.29 -40.67 50.14
C GLY A 19 25.19 -39.47 49.86
N THR A 20 25.63 -39.31 48.62
CA THR A 20 26.04 -38.01 48.11
C THR A 20 24.82 -37.10 48.16
N VAL A 21 24.79 -36.24 49.18
CA VAL A 21 23.90 -35.08 49.17
C VAL A 21 24.37 -34.22 47.99
N ALA A 22 23.62 -34.25 46.89
CA ALA A 22 23.68 -33.18 45.93
C ALA A 22 23.28 -31.91 46.70
N ILE A 23 24.26 -31.06 46.95
CA ILE A 23 24.01 -29.72 47.47
C ILE A 23 23.36 -29.02 46.27
N ASP A 24 22.03 -29.01 46.21
CA ASP A 24 21.33 -28.10 45.31
C ASP A 24 21.92 -26.71 45.54
N ALA A 25 22.45 -26.10 44.47
CA ALA A 25 22.88 -24.72 44.50
C ALA A 25 21.69 -23.91 45.05
N ALA A 26 21.92 -23.17 46.14
CA ALA A 26 20.90 -22.34 46.76
C ALA A 26 20.18 -21.52 45.66
N PRO A 27 18.84 -21.42 45.69
CA PRO A 27 18.11 -20.70 44.66
C PRO A 27 18.69 -19.29 44.55
N ALA A 28 19.09 -18.91 43.33
CA ALA A 28 19.55 -17.56 43.03
C ALA A 28 18.49 -16.58 43.53
N HIS A 29 18.80 -15.79 44.55
CA HIS A 29 17.86 -14.83 45.09
C HIS A 29 17.62 -13.77 44.02
N ALA A 30 16.39 -13.74 43.49
CA ALA A 30 15.92 -12.66 42.63
C ALA A 30 15.83 -11.39 43.45
N ALA A 31 16.42 -10.30 42.94
CA ALA A 31 16.30 -8.97 43.52
C ALA A 31 15.41 -8.11 42.61
N THR A 32 14.50 -7.37 43.23
CA THR A 32 13.77 -6.29 42.57
C THR A 32 14.47 -4.97 42.86
N VAL A 33 14.92 -4.29 41.81
CA VAL A 33 15.54 -2.97 41.87
C VAL A 33 14.54 -1.94 41.37
N THR A 34 14.30 -0.88 42.13
CA THR A 34 13.49 0.26 41.73
C THR A 34 14.38 1.36 41.13
N TYR A 35 13.88 2.05 40.11
CA TYR A 35 14.64 3.08 39.40
C TYR A 35 14.01 4.45 39.57
N ALA A 36 14.81 5.42 39.99
CA ALA A 36 14.36 6.80 40.07
C ALA A 36 14.13 7.38 38.66
N ALA A 37 13.01 8.08 38.48
CA ALA A 37 12.64 8.67 37.20
C ALA A 37 13.39 9.99 36.95
N ASP A 38 13.76 10.24 35.70
CA ASP A 38 14.16 11.55 35.19
C ASP A 38 12.92 12.19 34.54
N LEU A 39 12.20 13.02 35.29
CA LEU A 39 10.96 13.64 34.81
C LEU A 39 11.20 14.94 34.03
N ALA A 40 12.38 15.56 34.18
CA ALA A 40 12.62 16.93 33.74
C ALA A 40 13.48 17.06 32.49
N THR A 41 14.36 16.11 32.20
CA THR A 41 15.33 16.29 31.11
C THR A 41 14.72 15.93 29.75
N ALA A 42 14.70 16.89 28.82
CA ALA A 42 14.39 16.68 27.41
C ALA A 42 15.63 16.20 26.64
N PHE A 43 16.11 15.00 26.94
CA PHE A 43 17.27 14.41 26.27
C PHE A 43 16.92 13.86 24.87
N ALA A 44 17.93 13.87 24.00
CA ALA A 44 17.86 13.31 22.66
C ALA A 44 17.73 11.78 22.71
N ASN A 45 16.88 11.24 21.84
CA ASN A 45 16.71 9.81 21.59
C ASN A 45 16.48 9.61 20.09
N PRO A 46 16.96 8.51 19.49
CA PRO A 46 16.84 8.30 18.06
C PRO A 46 15.37 8.17 17.63
N GLU A 47 15.07 8.62 16.41
CA GLU A 47 13.80 8.35 15.71
C GLU A 47 12.55 8.97 16.36
N ARG A 48 12.72 10.05 17.14
CA ARG A 48 11.63 10.84 17.70
C ARG A 48 12.01 12.30 17.91
N GLY A 49 11.01 13.14 18.11
CA GLY A 49 11.18 14.53 18.55
C GLY A 49 11.10 15.54 17.41
N PHE A 50 11.65 16.73 17.63
CA PHE A 50 11.72 17.73 16.58
C PHE A 50 12.72 17.31 15.50
N HIS A 51 12.53 17.88 14.32
CA HIS A 51 13.49 17.80 13.24
C HIS A 51 13.61 19.15 12.54
N ASN A 52 14.77 19.36 11.93
CA ASN A 52 15.04 20.55 11.12
C ASN A 52 15.18 20.20 9.65
N ARG A 53 14.92 21.18 8.79
CA ARG A 53 15.12 21.04 7.36
C ARG A 53 16.60 21.25 7.01
N TYR A 54 17.11 20.44 6.09
CA TYR A 54 18.39 20.60 5.41
C TYR A 54 18.25 20.20 3.93
N GLU A 55 19.21 20.60 3.11
CA GLU A 55 19.34 20.15 1.73
C GLU A 55 20.55 19.23 1.64
N ILE A 56 20.32 17.91 1.76
CA ILE A 56 21.44 16.95 1.73
C ILE A 56 22.00 16.75 0.34
N ILE A 57 21.32 17.21 -0.71
CA ILE A 57 21.86 17.33 -2.07
C ILE A 57 22.34 18.79 -2.23
N ASN A 58 23.56 19.08 -1.81
CA ASN A 58 24.05 20.45 -1.59
C ASN A 58 25.04 20.97 -2.66
N ASP A 59 25.20 20.25 -3.77
CA ASP A 59 26.00 20.69 -4.89
C ASP A 59 25.13 21.53 -5.85
N PRO A 60 25.42 22.85 -6.02
CA PRO A 60 24.64 23.72 -6.90
C PRO A 60 24.66 23.32 -8.37
N ALA A 61 25.60 22.47 -8.81
CA ALA A 61 25.64 21.98 -10.18
C ALA A 61 24.58 20.89 -10.45
N VAL A 62 24.10 20.21 -9.41
CA VAL A 62 23.09 19.13 -9.51
C VAL A 62 21.74 19.52 -8.92
N ASN A 63 21.74 20.46 -7.96
CA ASN A 63 20.54 20.97 -7.29
C ASN A 63 20.55 22.51 -7.25
N ASP A 64 19.91 23.14 -8.22
CA ASP A 64 19.86 24.61 -8.31
C ASP A 64 19.17 25.26 -7.10
N TYR A 65 18.34 24.50 -6.38
CA TYR A 65 17.65 25.01 -5.20
C TYR A 65 18.63 25.44 -4.11
N VAL A 66 19.84 24.87 -4.05
CA VAL A 66 20.84 25.24 -3.04
C VAL A 66 21.58 26.56 -3.32
N ASN A 67 21.16 27.30 -4.35
CA ASN A 67 21.61 28.67 -4.54
C ASN A 67 20.94 29.59 -3.49
N ALA A 68 21.73 30.44 -2.83
CA ALA A 68 21.19 31.39 -1.83
C ALA A 68 20.10 32.32 -2.40
N ALA A 69 20.08 32.56 -3.72
CA ALA A 69 19.04 33.34 -4.39
C ALA A 69 17.70 32.60 -4.56
N THR A 70 17.69 31.26 -4.50
CA THR A 70 16.50 30.43 -4.76
C THR A 70 15.82 29.93 -3.50
N ILE A 71 16.44 30.08 -2.31
CA ILE A 71 15.85 29.67 -1.03
C ILE A 71 15.24 30.90 -0.33
N PRO A 72 13.91 31.02 -0.25
CA PRO A 72 13.27 32.07 0.55
C PRO A 72 13.72 31.98 2.01
N GLY A 73 14.22 33.09 2.58
CA GLY A 73 14.73 33.11 3.95
C GLY A 73 15.99 32.27 4.17
N PHE A 74 16.83 32.09 3.14
CA PHE A 74 18.04 31.25 3.15
C PHE A 74 18.82 31.33 4.46
N ASN A 75 18.81 30.22 5.20
CA ASN A 75 19.70 29.99 6.32
C ASN A 75 20.90 29.17 5.80
N PRO A 76 22.16 29.64 5.94
CA PRO A 76 23.34 28.89 5.50
C PRO A 76 23.46 27.51 6.15
N ASP A 77 22.88 27.31 7.33
CA ASP A 77 22.84 26.01 8.00
C ASP A 77 22.14 24.94 7.16
N LEU A 78 21.22 25.30 6.26
CA LEU A 78 20.51 24.35 5.39
C LEU A 78 21.45 23.48 4.55
N LEU A 79 22.66 23.97 4.26
CA LEU A 79 23.67 23.26 3.45
C LEU A 79 24.74 22.58 4.30
N ASP A 80 24.71 22.74 5.64
CA ASP A 80 25.67 22.16 6.57
C ASP A 80 25.44 20.66 6.78
N ARG A 81 26.23 19.85 6.07
CA ARG A 81 26.23 18.38 6.22
C ARG A 81 26.85 17.88 7.52
N THR A 82 27.33 18.76 8.41
CA THR A 82 27.68 18.37 9.79
C THR A 82 26.45 18.40 10.72
N PHE A 83 25.36 19.05 10.29
CA PHE A 83 24.10 19.22 11.03
C PHE A 83 24.33 19.82 12.42
N ALA A 84 25.22 20.82 12.50
CA ALA A 84 25.65 21.39 13.78
C ALA A 84 24.48 22.01 14.56
N ARG A 85 23.59 22.73 13.86
CA ARG A 85 22.40 23.36 14.44
C ARG A 85 21.46 22.33 15.07
N ALA A 86 21.07 21.31 14.31
CA ALA A 86 20.15 20.27 14.81
C ALA A 86 20.68 19.57 16.06
N LYS A 87 21.98 19.26 16.08
CA LYS A 87 22.62 18.66 17.27
C LYS A 87 22.65 19.63 18.46
N ALA A 88 22.85 20.92 18.23
CA ALA A 88 22.81 21.94 19.28
C ALA A 88 21.41 22.10 19.86
N ASP A 89 20.38 21.97 19.02
CA ASP A 89 18.98 21.99 19.46
C ASP A 89 18.62 20.69 20.21
N GLY A 90 19.40 19.62 20.04
CA GLY A 90 19.19 18.32 20.69
C GLY A 90 18.34 17.36 19.87
N ASP A 91 18.28 17.57 18.57
CA ASP A 91 17.51 16.78 17.62
C ASP A 91 18.35 15.63 17.05
N THR A 92 17.66 14.57 16.65
CA THR A 92 18.27 13.37 16.07
C THR A 92 17.76 13.06 14.67
N ILE A 93 16.83 13.87 14.18
CA ILE A 93 16.18 13.72 12.88
C ILE A 93 16.44 14.98 12.08
N VAL A 94 16.68 14.81 10.79
CA VAL A 94 16.64 15.90 9.80
C VAL A 94 15.64 15.56 8.70
N HIS A 95 15.14 16.57 8.00
CA HIS A 95 14.29 16.41 6.82
C HIS A 95 15.00 16.98 5.59
N SER A 96 14.94 16.30 4.45
CA SER A 96 15.45 16.84 3.18
C SER A 96 14.54 16.53 2.02
N TYR A 97 14.43 17.51 1.14
CA TYR A 97 13.84 17.32 -0.18
C TYR A 97 14.82 16.60 -1.11
N VAL A 98 14.27 15.89 -2.10
CA VAL A 98 14.96 15.51 -3.33
C VAL A 98 14.29 16.28 -4.46
N HIS A 99 14.88 17.40 -4.87
CA HIS A 99 14.34 18.29 -5.90
C HIS A 99 14.50 17.65 -7.29
N LEU A 100 13.39 17.49 -8.00
CA LEU A 100 13.28 16.80 -9.29
C LEU A 100 12.83 17.75 -10.41
N ASP A 101 12.75 19.05 -10.12
CA ASP A 101 12.13 20.08 -10.95
C ASP A 101 12.65 20.12 -12.38
N LYS A 102 13.96 19.85 -12.54
CA LYS A 102 14.65 19.81 -13.84
C LYS A 102 14.38 18.53 -14.63
N TYR A 103 14.07 17.43 -13.95
CA TYR A 103 14.11 16.09 -14.53
C TYR A 103 12.71 15.56 -14.90
N LYS A 104 11.71 16.43 -15.05
CA LYS A 104 10.31 16.05 -15.32
C LYS A 104 10.10 15.17 -16.57
N THR A 105 11.08 15.13 -17.48
CA THR A 105 10.97 14.42 -18.77
C THR A 105 12.16 13.51 -19.08
N GLU A 106 13.11 13.39 -18.16
CA GLU A 106 14.36 12.65 -18.36
C GLU A 106 14.74 11.89 -17.11
N ALA A 107 15.54 10.82 -17.26
CA ALA A 107 16.01 10.04 -16.11
C ALA A 107 16.92 10.88 -15.20
N LEU A 108 16.95 10.55 -13.90
CA LEU A 108 17.81 11.26 -12.96
C LEU A 108 19.29 11.02 -13.29
N PRO A 109 20.12 12.08 -13.37
CA PRO A 109 21.54 11.93 -13.66
C PRO A 109 22.26 11.26 -12.49
N GLN A 110 23.28 10.45 -12.81
CA GLN A 110 24.06 9.74 -11.79
C GLN A 110 24.67 10.68 -10.75
N ALA A 111 25.09 11.88 -11.16
CA ALA A 111 25.64 12.89 -10.25
C ALA A 111 24.65 13.31 -9.14
N LEU A 112 23.35 13.40 -9.44
CA LEU A 112 22.32 13.67 -8.42
C LEU A 112 22.20 12.49 -7.44
N LEU A 113 22.18 11.26 -7.96
CA LEU A 113 22.08 10.04 -7.16
C LEU A 113 23.31 9.85 -6.24
N ASP A 114 24.50 10.14 -6.76
CA ASP A 114 25.75 10.11 -6.00
C ASP A 114 25.77 11.18 -4.90
N ASN A 115 25.26 12.38 -5.18
CA ASN A 115 25.18 13.46 -4.21
C ASN A 115 24.15 13.16 -3.10
N LEU A 116 23.02 12.53 -3.44
CA LEU A 116 22.06 11.98 -2.47
C LEU A 116 22.72 10.92 -1.58
N ALA A 117 23.43 9.95 -2.17
CA ALA A 117 24.14 8.92 -1.42
C ALA A 117 25.19 9.51 -0.47
N SER A 118 25.95 10.51 -0.95
CA SER A 118 26.93 11.26 -0.16
C SER A 118 26.29 12.02 1.00
N GLY A 119 25.15 12.67 0.77
CA GLY A 119 24.36 13.34 1.81
C GLY A 119 23.87 12.37 2.88
N LEU A 120 23.36 11.20 2.50
CA LEU A 120 22.96 10.14 3.43
C LEU A 120 24.14 9.59 4.24
N ALA A 121 25.33 9.50 3.62
CA ALA A 121 26.55 9.15 4.35
C ALA A 121 26.95 10.22 5.38
N ALA A 122 26.69 11.49 5.11
CA ALA A 122 26.89 12.56 6.09
C ALA A 122 25.92 12.44 7.27
N VAL A 123 24.63 12.16 7.02
CA VAL A 123 23.63 11.87 8.07
C VAL A 123 24.10 10.73 8.98
N ARG A 124 24.59 9.64 8.37
CA ARG A 124 25.18 8.51 9.09
C ARG A 124 26.37 8.92 9.93
N THR A 125 27.25 9.75 9.40
CA THR A 125 28.45 10.22 10.12
C THR A 125 28.06 11.05 11.33
N ALA A 126 27.06 11.92 11.19
CA ALA A 126 26.55 12.77 12.26
C ALA A 126 25.77 12.03 13.36
N GLY A 127 25.42 10.76 13.17
CA GLY A 127 24.68 9.99 14.17
C GLY A 127 23.18 10.28 14.15
N MET A 128 22.64 10.74 13.01
CA MET A 128 21.25 11.15 12.85
C MET A 128 20.47 10.19 11.97
N LYS A 129 19.15 10.39 11.92
CA LYS A 129 18.24 9.78 10.94
C LYS A 129 17.62 10.86 10.06
N ILE A 130 17.06 10.47 8.92
CA ILE A 130 16.51 11.42 7.95
C ILE A 130 15.11 11.05 7.44
N VAL A 131 14.28 12.06 7.26
CA VAL A 131 13.06 12.05 6.46
C VAL A 131 13.38 12.56 5.06
N LEU A 132 12.92 11.84 4.03
CA LEU A 132 13.12 12.23 2.63
C LEU A 132 11.78 12.49 1.93
N ARG A 133 11.68 13.60 1.19
CA ARG A 133 10.53 13.96 0.34
C ARG A 133 10.96 14.29 -1.09
N PRO A 134 10.69 13.42 -2.08
CA PRO A 134 10.88 13.76 -3.49
C PRO A 134 9.83 14.75 -3.99
N ALA A 135 10.23 15.79 -4.73
CA ALA A 135 9.31 16.82 -5.23
C ALA A 135 9.70 17.28 -6.64
N TYR A 136 8.72 17.46 -7.55
CA TYR A 136 8.97 17.99 -8.90
C TYR A 136 8.78 19.49 -9.03
N THR A 137 8.27 20.15 -7.99
CA THR A 137 8.04 21.58 -8.06
C THR A 137 8.09 22.17 -6.67
N TRP A 138 8.81 23.28 -6.54
CA TRP A 138 8.81 24.08 -5.31
C TRP A 138 7.52 24.86 -5.12
N ASP A 139 6.80 25.20 -6.18
CA ASP A 139 5.46 25.78 -6.09
C ASP A 139 4.64 25.45 -7.37
N GLY A 140 3.32 25.64 -7.30
CA GLY A 140 2.44 25.55 -8.47
C GLY A 140 2.21 24.15 -9.04
N TYR A 141 1.79 24.10 -10.30
CA TYR A 141 1.38 22.87 -10.99
C TYR A 141 2.54 22.25 -11.76
N ALA A 142 2.89 21.01 -11.42
CA ALA A 142 3.73 20.16 -12.27
C ALA A 142 2.90 19.06 -12.92
N SER A 143 3.12 18.84 -14.22
CA SER A 143 2.62 17.68 -14.95
C SER A 143 3.81 16.81 -15.35
N VAL A 144 3.83 15.58 -14.86
CA VAL A 144 4.89 14.58 -15.11
C VAL A 144 4.19 13.29 -15.51
N ALA A 145 4.66 12.66 -16.59
CA ALA A 145 4.10 11.40 -17.04
C ALA A 145 4.28 10.31 -15.97
N GLU A 146 3.25 9.48 -15.75
CA GLU A 146 3.28 8.41 -14.75
C GLU A 146 4.51 7.50 -14.95
N SER A 147 4.82 7.14 -16.20
CA SER A 147 5.99 6.32 -16.54
C SER A 147 7.32 6.93 -16.07
N GLN A 148 7.45 8.27 -16.13
CA GLN A 148 8.62 8.99 -15.63
C GLN A 148 8.68 8.96 -14.10
N ILE A 149 7.53 9.15 -13.43
CA ILE A 149 7.44 9.03 -11.96
C ILE A 149 7.88 7.63 -11.50
N LEU A 150 7.38 6.58 -12.14
CA LEU A 150 7.72 5.19 -11.82
C LEU A 150 9.22 4.88 -12.06
N ALA A 151 9.85 5.51 -13.06
CA ALA A 151 11.28 5.41 -13.32
C ALA A 151 12.12 6.11 -12.23
N HIS A 152 11.74 7.33 -11.84
CA HIS A 152 12.41 8.07 -10.77
C HIS A 152 12.32 7.38 -9.41
N ILE A 153 11.16 6.81 -9.07
CA ILE A 153 11.00 6.01 -7.86
C ILE A 153 12.03 4.88 -7.84
N ALA A 154 12.23 4.18 -8.96
CA ALA A 154 13.23 3.10 -9.02
C ALA A 154 14.66 3.61 -8.80
N GLN A 155 15.03 4.75 -9.37
CA GLN A 155 16.38 5.34 -9.22
C GLN A 155 16.64 5.83 -7.79
N ILE A 156 15.71 6.58 -7.21
CA ILE A 156 15.83 7.11 -5.84
C ILE A 156 15.80 5.96 -4.83
N ASN A 157 14.89 5.00 -4.99
CA ASN A 157 14.74 3.92 -4.03
C ASN A 157 15.90 2.92 -4.05
N ALA A 158 16.67 2.85 -5.15
CA ALA A 158 17.94 2.13 -5.15
C ALA A 158 18.95 2.77 -4.17
N VAL A 159 19.05 4.10 -4.16
CA VAL A 159 19.92 4.85 -3.23
C VAL A 159 19.41 4.74 -1.79
N VAL A 160 18.09 4.88 -1.58
CA VAL A 160 17.44 4.70 -0.26
C VAL A 160 17.69 3.30 0.27
N SER A 161 17.56 2.26 -0.56
CA SER A 161 17.79 0.87 -0.15
C SER A 161 19.23 0.63 0.29
N ALA A 162 20.20 1.20 -0.42
CA ALA A 162 21.63 1.12 -0.06
C ALA A 162 21.97 1.89 1.23
N ASN A 163 21.09 2.79 1.69
CA ASN A 163 21.28 3.65 2.86
C ASN A 163 20.13 3.52 3.87
N ALA A 164 19.45 2.38 3.87
CA ALA A 164 18.24 2.15 4.65
C ALA A 164 18.46 2.27 6.16
N ASP A 165 19.72 2.16 6.59
CA ASP A 165 20.14 2.28 7.98
C ASP A 165 19.90 3.68 8.55
N VAL A 166 19.91 4.75 7.75
CA VAL A 166 19.70 6.13 8.24
C VAL A 166 18.37 6.76 7.86
N VAL A 167 17.65 6.22 6.88
CA VAL A 167 16.35 6.76 6.47
C VAL A 167 15.29 6.37 7.49
N LEU A 168 14.75 7.33 8.24
CA LEU A 168 13.69 7.11 9.23
C LEU A 168 12.40 6.66 8.53
N HIS A 169 11.87 7.50 7.64
CA HIS A 169 10.76 7.20 6.76
C HIS A 169 10.91 7.93 5.42
N LEU A 170 10.19 7.46 4.41
CA LEU A 170 10.10 8.09 3.10
C LEU A 170 8.69 8.67 2.95
N GLU A 171 8.61 9.96 2.71
CA GLU A 171 7.34 10.58 2.33
C GLU A 171 7.06 10.32 0.86
N THR A 172 5.80 10.05 0.56
CA THR A 172 5.41 9.53 -0.75
C THR A 172 5.73 10.47 -1.90
N GLY A 173 5.79 11.78 -1.70
CA GLY A 173 6.37 12.71 -2.67
C GLY A 173 5.74 12.66 -4.06
N TYR A 174 6.46 13.19 -5.05
CA TYR A 174 6.22 13.11 -6.50
C TYR A 174 4.94 13.76 -7.05
N LEU A 175 3.88 13.91 -6.26
CA LEU A 175 2.62 14.49 -6.71
C LEU A 175 2.40 15.84 -6.05
N GLY A 176 1.91 16.81 -6.84
CA GLY A 176 1.56 18.12 -6.34
C GLY A 176 2.76 19.03 -6.00
N ALA A 177 2.42 20.24 -5.56
CA ALA A 177 3.39 21.20 -5.07
C ALA A 177 4.14 20.64 -3.85
N TRP A 178 5.45 20.89 -3.76
CA TRP A 178 6.35 20.34 -2.74
C TRP A 178 6.37 18.80 -2.63
N GLY A 179 5.70 18.06 -3.53
CA GLY A 179 5.51 16.61 -3.39
C GLY A 179 4.46 16.24 -2.33
N GLU A 180 3.56 17.16 -1.97
CA GLU A 180 2.62 17.02 -0.86
C GLU A 180 1.22 16.53 -1.27
N TRP A 181 1.05 16.12 -2.54
CA TRP A 181 -0.20 15.55 -3.05
C TRP A 181 -1.38 16.53 -3.11
N HIS A 182 -1.09 17.82 -3.28
CA HIS A 182 -2.08 18.85 -3.59
C HIS A 182 -1.65 19.72 -4.76
N THR A 183 -2.61 20.35 -5.44
CA THR A 183 -2.34 21.31 -6.53
C THR A 183 -1.45 20.73 -7.64
N GLY A 184 -1.95 19.72 -8.38
CA GLY A 184 -1.19 19.10 -9.47
C GLY A 184 -1.98 18.06 -10.27
N THR A 185 -1.31 17.43 -11.25
CA THR A 185 -1.86 16.23 -11.91
C THR A 185 -1.88 15.06 -10.92
N LEU A 186 -2.90 14.19 -10.98
CA LEU A 186 -3.10 13.04 -10.08
C LEU A 186 -3.43 13.42 -8.62
N THR A 187 -3.68 14.70 -8.31
CA THR A 187 -4.06 15.15 -6.96
C THR A 187 -5.55 15.49 -6.85
N ASN A 188 -6.40 15.03 -7.77
CA ASN A 188 -7.84 15.13 -7.60
C ASN A 188 -8.36 13.87 -6.89
N SER A 189 -8.59 14.01 -5.59
CA SER A 189 -9.09 12.92 -4.74
C SER A 189 -10.46 12.39 -5.16
N SER A 190 -11.26 13.13 -5.95
CA SER A 190 -12.57 12.67 -6.45
C SER A 190 -12.52 12.04 -7.83
N SER A 191 -11.37 12.05 -8.51
CA SER A 191 -11.25 11.41 -9.83
C SER A 191 -10.99 9.91 -9.70
N VAL A 192 -11.95 9.13 -10.18
CA VAL A 192 -11.83 7.66 -10.30
C VAL A 192 -10.88 7.27 -11.44
N GLU A 193 -10.66 8.15 -12.41
CA GLU A 193 -9.74 7.97 -13.53
C GLU A 193 -8.28 8.12 -13.09
N GLU A 194 -8.00 9.02 -12.14
CA GLU A 194 -6.65 9.24 -11.60
C GLU A 194 -6.25 8.20 -10.54
N ALA A 195 -7.22 7.62 -9.79
CA ALA A 195 -6.97 6.65 -8.72
C ALA A 195 -6.10 5.45 -9.13
N PRO A 196 -6.29 4.82 -10.32
CA PRO A 196 -5.38 3.80 -10.84
C PRO A 196 -3.90 4.19 -10.87
N ALA A 197 -3.58 5.43 -11.28
CA ALA A 197 -2.22 5.91 -11.38
C ALA A 197 -1.61 6.17 -9.99
N ARG A 198 -2.38 6.79 -9.08
CA ARG A 198 -1.97 6.95 -7.67
C ARG A 198 -1.65 5.60 -7.03
N TYR A 199 -2.48 4.57 -7.27
CA TYR A 199 -2.25 3.23 -6.76
C TYR A 199 -0.94 2.62 -7.28
N ARG A 200 -0.67 2.74 -8.59
CA ARG A 200 0.58 2.25 -9.19
C ARG A 200 1.81 2.96 -8.63
N ILE A 201 1.71 4.27 -8.38
CA ILE A 201 2.78 5.07 -7.77
C ILE A 201 3.05 4.61 -6.33
N VAL A 202 2.03 4.54 -5.47
CA VAL A 202 2.19 4.09 -4.07
C VAL A 202 2.68 2.65 -4.02
N LYS A 203 2.15 1.76 -4.87
CA LYS A 203 2.66 0.40 -4.99
C LYS A 203 4.12 0.37 -5.40
N LYS A 204 4.54 1.16 -6.39
CA LYS A 204 5.94 1.18 -6.83
C LYS A 204 6.88 1.63 -5.72
N ILE A 205 6.50 2.66 -4.96
CA ILE A 205 7.23 3.09 -3.76
C ILE A 205 7.29 1.92 -2.78
N ALA A 206 6.16 1.26 -2.52
CA ALA A 206 6.12 0.12 -1.62
C ALA A 206 7.01 -1.05 -2.09
N ASP A 207 6.92 -1.48 -3.34
CA ASP A 207 7.67 -2.62 -3.83
C ASP A 207 9.20 -2.38 -3.81
N THR A 208 9.65 -1.13 -3.86
CA THR A 208 11.08 -0.78 -4.00
C THR A 208 11.70 -0.16 -2.75
N THR A 209 10.91 0.29 -1.78
CA THR A 209 11.40 0.75 -0.48
C THR A 209 11.52 -0.43 0.49
N PRO A 210 12.65 -0.60 1.20
CA PRO A 210 12.82 -1.63 2.22
C PRO A 210 11.67 -1.70 3.22
N ALA A 211 11.26 -2.91 3.60
CA ALA A 211 10.13 -3.13 4.51
C ALA A 211 10.33 -2.51 5.91
N THR A 212 11.58 -2.19 6.28
CA THR A 212 11.95 -1.52 7.53
C THR A 212 11.73 0.00 7.53
N ILE A 213 11.38 0.58 6.37
CA ILE A 213 11.17 2.02 6.21
C ILE A 213 9.66 2.27 6.03
N PRO A 214 9.02 3.03 6.94
CA PRO A 214 7.65 3.51 6.77
C PRO A 214 7.51 4.40 5.53
N ILE A 215 6.32 4.34 4.92
CA ILE A 215 5.94 5.18 3.79
C ILE A 215 4.87 6.15 4.29
N VAL A 216 5.12 7.45 4.22
CA VAL A 216 4.28 8.45 4.88
C VAL A 216 3.54 9.29 3.84
N MET A 217 2.24 9.47 4.04
CA MET A 217 1.36 10.21 3.12
C MET A 217 0.71 11.38 3.85
N ARG A 218 0.48 12.49 3.12
CA ARG A 218 -0.19 13.66 3.69
C ARG A 218 -1.67 13.42 3.93
N TYR A 219 -2.46 13.22 2.87
CA TYR A 219 -3.92 13.27 3.06
C TYR A 219 -4.52 11.92 3.50
N PRO A 220 -5.38 11.91 4.56
CA PRO A 220 -6.15 10.74 4.98
C PRO A 220 -6.97 10.11 3.85
N ILE A 221 -7.46 10.92 2.90
CA ILE A 221 -8.23 10.41 1.76
C ILE A 221 -7.40 9.48 0.87
N TYR A 222 -6.16 9.85 0.55
CA TYR A 222 -5.29 9.01 -0.28
C TYR A 222 -4.81 7.79 0.49
N ILE A 223 -4.59 7.92 1.80
CA ILE A 223 -4.31 6.77 2.67
C ILE A 223 -5.48 5.78 2.62
N LYS A 224 -6.73 6.27 2.72
CA LYS A 224 -7.92 5.42 2.62
C LYS A 224 -8.03 4.80 1.22
N GLU A 225 -7.85 5.59 0.17
CA GLU A 225 -7.88 5.13 -1.23
C GLU A 225 -6.99 3.91 -1.45
N VAL A 226 -5.75 3.94 -0.93
CA VAL A 226 -4.80 2.84 -1.16
C VAL A 226 -4.94 1.67 -0.18
N THR A 227 -5.38 1.93 1.06
CA THR A 227 -5.51 0.88 2.10
C THR A 227 -6.85 0.16 2.07
N ASP A 228 -7.91 0.86 1.65
CA ASP A 228 -9.31 0.42 1.59
C ASP A 228 -9.99 0.97 0.30
N PRO A 229 -9.70 0.36 -0.87
CA PRO A 229 -10.08 0.90 -2.18
C PRO A 229 -11.54 0.68 -2.57
N THR A 230 -12.45 0.57 -1.59
CA THR A 230 -13.87 0.26 -1.81
C THR A 230 -14.60 1.25 -2.74
N ALA A 231 -14.03 2.44 -2.97
CA ALA A 231 -14.60 3.51 -3.80
C ALA A 231 -13.96 3.68 -5.19
N CYS A 232 -12.89 2.96 -5.55
CA CYS A 232 -12.17 3.17 -6.82
C CYS A 232 -11.70 1.86 -7.48
N VAL A 233 -11.56 1.87 -8.81
CA VAL A 233 -11.05 0.70 -9.55
C VAL A 233 -9.54 0.60 -9.38
N VAL A 234 -9.09 -0.43 -8.65
CA VAL A 234 -7.66 -0.75 -8.54
C VAL A 234 -7.26 -1.67 -9.69
N PRO A 235 -6.26 -1.31 -10.50
CA PRO A 235 -5.77 -2.18 -11.56
C PRO A 235 -5.27 -3.51 -11.00
N GLU A 236 -5.41 -4.58 -11.77
CA GLU A 236 -4.96 -5.89 -11.34
C GLU A 236 -3.45 -5.91 -11.04
N GLY A 237 -3.07 -6.66 -10.01
CA GLY A 237 -1.68 -6.73 -9.54
C GLY A 237 -1.21 -5.44 -8.88
N CYS A 238 -2.04 -4.39 -8.83
CA CYS A 238 -1.65 -3.14 -8.20
C CYS A 238 -1.99 -3.10 -6.71
N THR A 239 -2.84 -3.98 -6.17
CA THR A 239 -3.21 -4.00 -4.74
C THR A 239 -2.01 -4.15 -3.79
N LEU A 240 -2.00 -3.38 -2.70
CA LEU A 240 -0.99 -3.48 -1.64
C LEU A 240 -1.22 -4.72 -0.77
N THR A 241 -0.14 -5.41 -0.40
CA THR A 241 -0.20 -6.47 0.62
C THR A 241 -0.45 -5.90 2.01
N GLN A 242 -0.92 -6.71 2.96
CA GLN A 242 -1.14 -6.24 4.33
C GLN A 242 0.14 -5.66 4.95
N ALA A 243 1.29 -6.33 4.77
CA ALA A 243 2.58 -5.84 5.24
C ALA A 243 2.95 -4.47 4.63
N GLN A 244 2.55 -4.20 3.38
CA GLN A 244 2.75 -2.88 2.77
C GLN A 244 1.81 -1.82 3.37
N LYS A 245 0.54 -2.17 3.64
CA LYS A 245 -0.43 -1.29 4.31
C LYS A 245 -0.05 -0.97 5.75
N ASP A 246 0.58 -1.92 6.45
CA ASP A 246 0.96 -1.78 7.86
C ASP A 246 2.05 -0.75 8.08
N ARG A 247 2.85 -0.44 7.04
CA ARG A 247 3.88 0.60 7.10
C ARG A 247 3.48 1.95 6.50
N ILE A 248 2.22 2.11 6.08
CA ILE A 248 1.71 3.41 5.63
C ILE A 248 1.42 4.29 6.85
N GLY A 249 2.14 5.41 6.95
CA GLY A 249 2.00 6.42 7.98
C GLY A 249 1.35 7.71 7.48
N PHE A 250 1.25 8.69 8.37
CA PHE A 250 0.57 9.98 8.13
C PHE A 250 1.49 11.16 8.45
N HIS A 251 1.54 12.12 7.54
CA HIS A 251 2.19 13.41 7.74
C HIS A 251 1.10 14.50 7.76
N ASN A 252 0.87 15.12 8.92
CA ASN A 252 -0.01 16.28 8.98
C ASN A 252 0.77 17.53 8.60
N ASP A 253 0.69 17.92 7.33
CA ASP A 253 1.19 19.22 6.89
C ASP A 253 0.15 20.30 7.22
N CYS A 254 0.61 21.42 7.77
CA CYS A 254 -0.20 22.47 8.39
C CYS A 254 -0.92 22.07 9.68
N PHE A 255 -0.27 21.28 10.54
CA PHE A 255 -0.79 20.88 11.85
C PHE A 255 -1.36 22.07 12.67
N LEU A 256 -2.67 22.03 12.93
CA LEU A 256 -3.46 23.04 13.67
C LEU A 256 -3.36 24.47 13.12
N ALA A 257 -3.13 24.61 11.81
CA ALA A 257 -3.08 25.91 11.15
C ALA A 257 -4.46 26.60 11.12
N ASP A 258 -5.52 25.81 10.95
CA ASP A 258 -6.94 26.21 10.97
C ASP A 258 -7.85 25.00 11.30
N ALA A 259 -9.15 25.07 11.01
CA ALA A 259 -10.08 24.01 11.35
C ALA A 259 -9.85 22.69 10.57
N ASN A 260 -9.30 22.75 9.34
CA ASN A 260 -9.09 21.58 8.48
C ASN A 260 -7.61 21.33 8.15
N ASP A 261 -6.69 22.01 8.85
CA ASP A 261 -5.25 21.99 8.64
C ASP A 261 -4.86 22.33 7.20
N MET A 262 -5.36 23.48 6.72
CA MET A 262 -5.17 23.98 5.34
C MET A 262 -5.56 22.93 4.30
N GLY A 263 -6.66 22.25 4.58
CA GLY A 263 -7.25 21.22 3.73
C GLY A 263 -6.71 19.80 3.92
N THR A 264 -5.73 19.55 4.80
CA THR A 264 -5.28 18.17 5.13
C THR A 264 -6.45 17.25 5.50
N TYR A 265 -7.50 17.79 6.14
CA TYR A 265 -8.74 17.08 6.47
C TYR A 265 -9.94 17.40 5.56
N ASP A 266 -9.74 17.96 4.36
CA ASP A 266 -10.82 18.30 3.41
C ASP A 266 -11.69 17.11 2.99
N ASN A 267 -12.93 17.40 2.59
CA ASN A 267 -14.03 16.45 2.53
C ASN A 267 -14.54 16.15 1.11
N PRO A 268 -13.90 15.24 0.35
CA PRO A 268 -14.53 14.70 -0.85
C PRO A 268 -15.68 13.77 -0.46
N SER A 269 -16.78 13.86 -1.21
CA SER A 269 -18.07 13.23 -0.90
C SER A 269 -18.05 11.70 -0.79
N TRP A 270 -17.04 11.02 -1.34
CA TRP A 270 -16.95 9.56 -1.36
C TRP A 270 -16.29 8.95 -0.13
N MET A 271 -15.59 9.74 0.70
CA MET A 271 -15.11 9.27 1.99
C MET A 271 -16.27 9.03 2.97
N GLY A 272 -17.49 9.44 2.62
CA GLY A 272 -18.64 9.54 3.52
C GLY A 272 -18.69 10.91 4.22
N TRP A 273 -19.75 11.16 4.99
CA TRP A 273 -19.89 12.37 5.81
C TRP A 273 -19.07 12.25 7.11
N TYR A 274 -17.74 12.21 7.01
CA TYR A 274 -16.89 12.30 8.19
C TYR A 274 -16.60 13.74 8.54
N TYR A 275 -17.02 14.17 9.73
CA TYR A 275 -16.48 15.38 10.35
C TYR A 275 -14.99 15.20 10.65
N ILE A 276 -14.21 16.28 10.71
CA ILE A 276 -12.75 16.27 10.93
C ILE A 276 -12.35 15.37 12.12
N GLU A 277 -13.09 15.44 13.23
CA GLU A 277 -12.82 14.61 14.41
C GLU A 277 -12.96 13.11 14.16
N GLN A 278 -13.87 12.69 13.27
CA GLN A 278 -14.02 11.29 12.88
C GLN A 278 -12.88 10.85 11.96
N LYS A 279 -12.36 11.75 11.11
CA LYS A 279 -11.17 11.46 10.30
C LYS A 279 -9.94 11.31 11.20
N LYS A 280 -9.76 12.20 12.18
CA LYS A 280 -8.70 12.09 13.20
C LYS A 280 -8.83 10.79 13.99
N GLN A 281 -10.05 10.39 14.37
CA GLN A 281 -10.28 9.10 15.01
C GLN A 281 -9.92 7.93 14.10
N TRP A 282 -10.34 7.95 12.83
CA TRP A 282 -9.99 6.92 11.86
C TRP A 282 -8.47 6.82 11.65
N MET A 283 -7.77 7.96 11.60
CA MET A 283 -6.31 7.99 11.53
C MET A 283 -5.66 7.35 12.76
N TYR A 284 -6.17 7.62 13.96
CA TYR A 284 -5.72 6.97 15.18
C TYR A 284 -5.97 5.46 15.15
N ASP A 285 -7.17 5.03 14.76
CA ASP A 285 -7.53 3.61 14.66
C ASP A 285 -6.62 2.89 13.64
N LEU A 286 -6.35 3.52 12.49
CA LEU A 286 -5.44 3.01 11.49
C LEU A 286 -4.00 2.92 12.03
N ALA A 287 -3.54 3.95 12.74
CA ALA A 287 -2.19 4.03 13.29
C ALA A 287 -1.94 3.00 14.41
N THR A 288 -2.99 2.49 15.06
CA THR A 288 -2.90 1.53 16.18
C THR A 288 -3.39 0.12 15.85
N SER A 289 -3.96 -0.09 14.65
CA SER A 289 -4.60 -1.34 14.20
C SER A 289 -3.74 -2.61 14.30
N THR A 290 -2.41 -2.49 14.32
CA THR A 290 -1.46 -3.61 14.33
C THR A 290 -0.93 -3.96 15.73
N GLY A 291 -1.42 -3.29 16.79
CA GLY A 291 -0.87 -3.42 18.15
C GLY A 291 0.50 -2.75 18.37
N VAL A 292 0.96 -2.00 17.37
CA VAL A 292 2.14 -1.12 17.41
C VAL A 292 1.75 0.19 16.71
N ASN A 293 2.44 1.29 17.03
CA ASN A 293 2.18 2.57 16.36
C ASN A 293 2.79 2.63 14.96
N LYS A 294 2.01 3.13 14.00
CA LYS A 294 2.51 3.56 12.69
C LYS A 294 3.17 4.94 12.79
N MET A 295 3.97 5.28 11.79
CA MET A 295 4.62 6.58 11.71
C MET A 295 3.56 7.68 11.58
N VAL A 296 3.55 8.61 12.54
CA VAL A 296 2.77 9.84 12.47
C VAL A 296 3.68 11.01 12.76
N GLY A 297 3.70 11.98 11.88
CA GLY A 297 4.48 13.19 12.02
C GLY A 297 3.83 14.37 11.32
N GLY A 298 4.58 15.43 11.08
CA GLY A 298 4.02 16.60 10.42
C GLY A 298 4.88 17.83 10.48
N GLU A 299 4.27 18.94 10.07
CA GLU A 299 4.83 20.27 10.20
C GLU A 299 3.74 21.30 10.48
N THR A 300 4.11 22.38 11.14
CA THR A 300 3.19 23.53 11.32
C THR A 300 3.41 24.53 10.19
N CYS A 301 2.38 25.30 9.83
CA CYS A 301 2.49 26.32 8.78
C CYS A 301 1.98 27.71 9.24
N GLY A 302 1.99 28.68 8.32
CA GLY A 302 1.46 30.03 8.56
C GLY A 302 -0.03 30.03 8.93
N ALA A 303 -0.50 31.08 9.60
CA ALA A 303 -1.86 31.16 10.12
C ALA A 303 -2.70 32.26 9.48
N ASP A 304 -3.81 31.89 8.88
CA ASP A 304 -4.81 32.82 8.32
C ASP A 304 -5.83 33.29 9.39
N GLY A 305 -5.32 33.72 10.56
CA GLY A 305 -6.11 34.35 11.62
C GLY A 305 -6.95 33.40 12.51
N TYR A 306 -7.04 32.10 12.19
CA TYR A 306 -7.78 31.08 12.97
C TYR A 306 -6.89 29.89 13.42
N ASN A 307 -5.70 30.20 13.93
CA ASN A 307 -4.73 29.19 14.38
C ASN A 307 -5.13 28.52 15.69
N ASP A 308 -5.25 27.19 15.67
CA ASP A 308 -5.56 26.37 16.84
C ASP A 308 -4.32 25.71 17.48
N ALA A 309 -3.11 26.04 17.01
CA ALA A 309 -1.84 25.54 17.55
C ALA A 309 -1.49 26.13 18.93
N ALA A 310 -2.48 26.59 19.70
CA ALA A 310 -2.32 26.90 21.11
C ALA A 310 -1.79 25.67 21.86
N CYS A 311 -0.97 25.90 22.87
CA CYS A 311 -0.24 24.85 23.56
C CYS A 311 -1.10 23.66 24.05
N VAL A 312 -2.30 23.94 24.57
CA VAL A 312 -3.22 22.90 25.08
C VAL A 312 -3.72 22.01 23.95
N ASN A 313 -4.09 22.61 22.82
CA ASN A 313 -4.68 21.92 21.67
C ASN A 313 -3.61 21.12 20.92
N ALA A 314 -2.40 21.69 20.74
CA ALA A 314 -1.26 20.99 20.18
C ALA A 314 -0.93 19.70 20.95
N GLN A 315 -0.84 19.76 22.28
CA GLN A 315 -0.59 18.57 23.09
C GLN A 315 -1.73 17.56 23.05
N ALA A 316 -2.98 18.02 23.09
CA ALA A 316 -4.15 17.15 23.02
C ALA A 316 -4.17 16.37 21.69
N GLU A 317 -3.89 17.03 20.58
CA GLU A 317 -3.92 16.41 19.27
C GLU A 317 -2.70 15.52 19.00
N MET A 318 -1.49 15.97 19.36
CA MET A 318 -0.29 15.13 19.27
C MET A 318 -0.44 13.85 20.09
N SER A 319 -1.06 13.93 21.27
CA SER A 319 -1.39 12.76 22.08
C SER A 319 -2.45 11.88 21.45
N LYS A 320 -3.49 12.47 20.84
CA LYS A 320 -4.58 11.73 20.19
C LYS A 320 -4.09 10.96 18.97
N LEU A 321 -3.17 11.53 18.20
CA LEU A 321 -2.70 10.96 16.94
C LEU A 321 -1.37 10.19 17.06
N ASN A 322 -0.84 10.04 18.28
CA ASN A 322 0.43 9.35 18.55
C ASN A 322 1.62 9.94 17.76
N PHE A 323 1.76 11.27 17.78
CA PHE A 323 2.83 11.97 17.05
C PHE A 323 4.22 11.48 17.47
N THR A 324 5.07 11.20 16.47
CA THR A 324 6.45 10.72 16.63
C THR A 324 7.46 11.85 16.48
N GLU A 325 7.24 12.69 15.48
CA GLU A 325 8.11 13.81 15.14
C GLU A 325 7.31 15.00 14.59
N ILE A 326 7.92 16.18 14.60
CA ILE A 326 7.37 17.36 13.93
C ILE A 326 8.49 18.31 13.48
N ASN A 327 8.31 18.96 12.34
CA ASN A 327 9.22 19.99 11.83
C ASN A 327 9.16 21.25 12.71
N GLU A 328 10.31 21.78 13.14
CA GLU A 328 10.37 23.04 13.90
C GLU A 328 10.78 24.28 13.08
N ASP A 329 11.28 24.11 11.86
CA ASP A 329 11.86 25.21 11.05
C ASP A 329 10.82 26.01 10.27
N TYR A 330 9.77 25.36 9.75
CA TYR A 330 8.95 25.94 8.68
C TYR A 330 8.07 27.12 9.12
N ALA A 331 7.43 27.04 10.30
CA ALA A 331 6.60 28.12 10.83
C ALA A 331 6.93 28.47 12.27
N ALA A 332 7.98 29.29 12.43
CA ALA A 332 8.45 29.79 13.73
C ALA A 332 7.34 30.42 14.57
N VAL A 333 6.33 31.06 13.96
CA VAL A 333 5.19 31.66 14.68
C VAL A 333 4.47 30.69 15.63
N ASN A 334 4.41 29.40 15.31
CA ASN A 334 3.75 28.39 16.16
C ASN A 334 4.69 27.89 17.25
N THR A 335 5.92 27.56 16.88
CA THR A 335 6.92 27.10 17.84
C THR A 335 7.26 28.20 18.85
N ASP A 336 7.23 29.48 18.45
CA ASP A 336 7.43 30.65 19.31
C ASP A 336 6.29 30.80 20.33
N LYS A 337 5.03 30.54 19.94
CA LYS A 337 3.92 30.44 20.91
C LYS A 337 4.18 29.35 21.94
N TRP A 338 4.70 28.20 21.52
CA TRP A 338 5.01 27.10 22.44
C TRP A 338 6.20 27.43 23.35
N LYS A 339 7.21 28.16 22.84
CA LYS A 339 8.36 28.63 23.61
C LYS A 339 7.94 29.67 24.66
N ALA A 340 6.98 30.53 24.34
CA ALA A 340 6.46 31.56 25.25
C ALA A 340 5.44 31.03 26.28
N ALA A 341 4.76 29.92 26.01
CA ALA A 341 3.73 29.37 26.89
C ALA A 341 4.32 28.56 28.04
N ASN A 342 4.26 29.10 29.27
CA ASN A 342 4.66 28.39 30.49
C ASN A 342 3.53 27.50 31.02
N LEU A 343 3.83 26.23 31.29
CA LEU A 343 2.91 25.25 31.84
C LEU A 343 3.21 24.96 33.30
N ALA A 344 2.17 24.85 34.11
CA ALA A 344 2.29 24.33 35.47
C ALA A 344 2.63 22.83 35.45
N ALA A 345 3.19 22.33 36.55
CA ALA A 345 3.41 20.90 36.74
C ALA A 345 2.06 20.17 36.83
N VAL A 346 1.92 19.04 36.11
CA VAL A 346 0.72 18.20 36.11
C VAL A 346 1.14 16.74 36.05
N GLY A 347 0.78 15.95 37.05
CA GLY A 347 1.17 14.53 37.13
C GLY A 347 2.70 14.37 37.12
N ASN A 348 3.22 13.63 36.12
CA ASN A 348 4.65 13.39 35.92
C ASN A 348 5.33 14.46 35.05
N ASP A 349 4.60 15.47 34.58
CA ASP A 349 5.15 16.55 33.78
C ASP A 349 5.53 17.74 34.69
N PRO A 350 6.79 18.20 34.71
CA PRO A 350 7.23 19.31 35.55
C PRO A 350 6.75 20.66 35.02
N ALA A 351 6.93 21.72 35.80
CA ALA A 351 6.72 23.08 35.31
C ALA A 351 7.81 23.41 34.26
N GLU A 352 7.39 23.73 33.04
CA GLU A 352 8.26 23.92 31.87
C GLU A 352 7.51 24.70 30.77
N THR A 353 8.20 25.13 29.72
CA THR A 353 7.50 25.70 28.55
C THR A 353 6.81 24.60 27.76
N CYS A 354 5.76 24.96 27.02
CA CYS A 354 5.05 24.03 26.15
C CYS A 354 6.00 23.36 25.15
N PHE A 355 6.94 24.12 24.60
CA PHE A 355 7.94 23.63 23.67
C PHE A 355 8.80 22.52 24.29
N VAL A 356 9.29 22.72 25.52
CA VAL A 356 10.10 21.70 26.23
C VAL A 356 9.25 20.46 26.53
N ARG A 357 7.98 20.63 26.91
CA ARG A 357 7.06 19.52 27.13
C ARG A 357 6.82 18.71 25.85
N ILE A 358 6.52 19.37 24.74
CA ILE A 358 6.37 18.74 23.42
C ILE A 358 7.65 17.99 23.05
N LYS A 359 8.82 18.63 23.19
CA LYS A 359 10.13 17.99 22.94
C LYS A 359 10.33 16.71 23.76
N ARG A 360 9.86 16.72 25.02
CA ARG A 360 9.98 15.57 25.93
C ARG A 360 8.97 14.46 25.63
N LYS A 361 7.78 14.78 25.12
CA LYS A 361 6.67 13.82 24.94
C LYS A 361 6.44 13.32 23.51
N LEU A 362 6.92 14.01 22.47
CA LEU A 362 6.85 13.51 21.09
C LEU A 362 7.46 12.10 20.98
N GLY A 363 6.86 11.19 20.24
CA GLY A 363 7.36 9.81 20.16
C GLY A 363 7.35 9.09 21.51
N TYR A 364 8.36 8.23 21.74
CA TYR A 364 8.50 7.47 22.98
C TYR A 364 9.30 8.20 24.05
N ARG A 365 8.94 7.98 25.32
CA ARG A 365 9.77 8.33 26.49
C ARG A 365 9.67 7.22 27.52
N LEU A 366 10.54 6.23 27.40
CA LEU A 366 10.50 5.04 28.22
C LEU A 366 11.23 5.26 29.55
N ARG A 367 10.61 4.86 30.66
CA ARG A 367 11.25 4.76 31.98
C ARG A 367 10.99 3.40 32.61
N LEU A 368 12.00 2.87 33.30
CA LEU A 368 11.85 1.74 34.21
C LEU A 368 11.23 2.21 35.52
N LEU A 369 10.23 1.47 36.00
CA LEU A 369 9.70 1.58 37.36
C LEU A 369 10.54 0.71 38.29
N ASP A 370 10.64 -0.56 37.93
CA ASP A 370 11.42 -1.58 38.60
C ASP A 370 11.79 -2.70 37.63
N ALA A 371 12.80 -3.50 38.03
CA ALA A 371 13.17 -4.71 37.34
C ALA A 371 13.59 -5.79 38.35
N THR A 372 13.17 -7.02 38.09
CA THR A 372 13.48 -8.20 38.86
C THR A 372 14.36 -9.14 38.05
N PHE A 373 15.52 -9.49 38.61
CA PHE A 373 16.50 -10.40 38.01
C PHE A 373 17.32 -11.10 39.12
N PRO A 374 17.92 -12.28 38.84
CA PRO A 374 18.73 -12.96 39.83
C PRO A 374 20.05 -12.20 40.08
N THR A 375 20.45 -12.13 41.35
CA THR A 375 21.72 -11.50 41.76
C THR A 375 22.94 -12.38 41.48
N SER A 376 22.71 -13.66 41.20
CA SER A 376 23.73 -14.61 40.75
C SER A 376 23.18 -15.52 39.66
N VAL A 377 24.03 -15.93 38.71
CA VAL A 377 23.65 -16.85 37.63
C VAL A 377 24.81 -17.79 37.31
N ALA A 378 24.52 -19.05 37.00
CA ALA A 378 25.54 -19.99 36.54
C ALA A 378 25.79 -19.83 35.03
N PRO A 379 27.02 -20.07 34.54
CA PRO A 379 27.25 -20.25 33.11
C PRO A 379 26.32 -21.35 32.56
N GLY A 380 25.74 -21.12 31.38
CA GLY A 380 24.78 -22.04 30.74
C GLY A 380 23.33 -21.92 31.23
N ALA A 381 23.09 -21.24 32.36
CA ALA A 381 21.74 -21.03 32.88
C ALA A 381 20.97 -19.90 32.17
N ASN A 382 19.68 -19.78 32.46
CA ASN A 382 18.87 -18.64 32.02
C ASN A 382 18.88 -17.53 33.08
N LEU A 383 19.15 -16.30 32.63
CA LEU A 383 18.96 -15.07 33.39
C LEU A 383 17.52 -14.59 33.21
N GLY A 384 16.65 -14.89 34.18
CA GLY A 384 15.28 -14.40 34.19
C GLY A 384 15.21 -12.88 34.42
N PHE A 385 14.32 -12.21 33.69
CA PHE A 385 14.14 -10.77 33.74
C PHE A 385 12.67 -10.39 33.61
N THR A 386 12.18 -9.68 34.61
CA THR A 386 10.88 -9.00 34.55
C THR A 386 11.09 -7.52 34.79
N ALA A 387 10.54 -6.66 33.94
CA ALA A 387 10.59 -5.21 34.13
C ALA A 387 9.21 -4.59 33.96
N HIS A 388 8.87 -3.67 34.86
CA HIS A 388 7.73 -2.79 34.73
C HIS A 388 8.23 -1.44 34.19
N LEU A 389 7.66 -1.03 33.06
CA LEU A 389 8.04 0.16 32.31
C LEU A 389 6.84 1.11 32.25
N ASN A 390 7.12 2.39 32.02
CA ASN A 390 6.13 3.34 31.57
C ASN A 390 6.67 4.13 30.37
N ASN A 391 5.85 4.30 29.33
CA ASN A 391 6.10 5.25 28.26
C ASN A 391 5.36 6.55 28.56
N ASP A 392 6.09 7.60 28.94
CA ASP A 392 5.55 8.92 29.23
C ASP A 392 5.36 9.78 27.96
N GLY A 393 5.74 9.26 26.79
CA GLY A 393 5.56 9.88 25.48
C GLY A 393 4.23 9.52 24.82
N TRP A 394 3.92 10.17 23.69
CA TRP A 394 2.66 9.99 22.96
C TRP A 394 2.69 8.83 21.97
N SER A 395 3.85 8.33 21.58
CA SER A 395 3.97 7.21 20.65
C SER A 395 4.89 6.10 21.18
N GLY A 396 4.71 4.88 20.67
CA GLY A 396 5.70 3.80 20.81
C GLY A 396 6.92 4.03 19.92
N LEU A 397 7.85 3.07 19.96
CA LEU A 397 8.92 2.98 18.98
C LEU A 397 8.34 2.62 17.60
N ILE A 398 8.77 3.31 16.54
CA ILE A 398 8.30 3.04 15.18
C ILE A 398 9.11 1.91 14.54
N LYS A 399 10.44 1.96 14.66
CA LYS A 399 11.32 0.91 14.14
C LYS A 399 11.54 -0.20 15.16
N ASN A 400 11.57 -1.43 14.67
CA ASN A 400 11.89 -2.58 15.51
C ASN A 400 13.36 -2.49 15.95
N ARG A 401 13.64 -2.92 17.18
CA ARG A 401 14.97 -2.91 17.76
C ARG A 401 15.22 -4.20 18.54
N PRO A 402 16.42 -4.79 18.41
CA PRO A 402 16.80 -5.88 19.29
C PRO A 402 16.94 -5.36 20.73
N VAL A 403 16.57 -6.20 21.70
CA VAL A 403 16.71 -5.90 23.13
C VAL A 403 17.67 -6.92 23.74
N TYR A 404 18.64 -6.44 24.51
CA TYR A 404 19.63 -7.29 25.17
C TYR A 404 19.69 -7.00 26.66
N LEU A 405 19.94 -8.05 27.44
CA LEU A 405 20.63 -7.90 28.72
C LEU A 405 22.14 -7.98 28.47
N VAL A 406 22.91 -7.09 29.07
CA VAL A 406 24.36 -7.02 28.88
C VAL A 406 25.05 -7.31 30.20
N LEU A 407 25.89 -8.34 30.22
CA LEU A 407 26.85 -8.58 31.30
C LEU A 407 28.19 -7.97 30.92
N GLN A 408 28.61 -6.94 31.65
CA GLN A 408 29.85 -6.20 31.39
C GLN A 408 30.78 -6.24 32.61
N SER A 409 31.99 -6.75 32.44
CA SER A 409 33.11 -6.59 33.38
C SER A 409 34.17 -5.66 32.80
N ALA A 410 35.30 -5.48 33.49
CA ALA A 410 36.42 -4.70 32.96
C ALA A 410 37.02 -5.31 31.68
N SER A 411 36.92 -6.64 31.51
CA SER A 411 37.60 -7.37 30.43
C SER A 411 36.65 -8.07 29.47
N ASN A 412 35.39 -8.30 29.85
CA ASN A 412 34.45 -9.09 29.07
C ASN A 412 33.10 -8.38 28.91
N ARG A 413 32.47 -8.55 27.74
CA ARG A 413 31.10 -8.11 27.44
C ARG A 413 30.32 -9.27 26.81
N TYR A 414 29.15 -9.57 27.36
CA TYR A 414 28.23 -10.56 26.79
C TYR A 414 26.87 -9.89 26.56
N ASN A 415 26.45 -9.80 25.30
CA ASN A 415 25.13 -9.29 24.90
C ASN A 415 24.16 -10.47 24.78
N LEU A 416 23.26 -10.61 25.75
CA LEU A 416 22.31 -11.71 25.86
C LEU A 416 20.97 -11.27 25.25
N PRO A 417 20.57 -11.77 24.07
CA PRO A 417 19.34 -11.33 23.41
C PRO A 417 18.11 -11.75 24.21
N LEU A 418 17.14 -10.84 24.35
CA LEU A 418 15.80 -11.12 24.85
C LEU A 418 14.89 -11.49 23.68
N SER A 419 15.05 -12.71 23.16
CA SER A 419 14.27 -13.22 22.03
C SER A 419 12.76 -13.15 22.33
N GLY A 420 11.98 -12.63 21.38
CA GLY A 420 10.53 -12.47 21.50
C GLY A 420 10.06 -11.18 22.17
N VAL A 421 10.97 -10.30 22.60
CA VAL A 421 10.62 -8.95 23.07
C VAL A 421 10.62 -7.98 21.90
N ASP A 422 9.46 -7.39 21.60
CA ASP A 422 9.32 -6.31 20.61
C ASP A 422 9.02 -4.98 21.33
N PRO A 423 9.99 -4.04 21.41
CA PRO A 423 9.82 -2.81 22.16
C PRO A 423 8.85 -1.81 21.48
N ARG A 424 8.42 -2.06 20.24
CA ARG A 424 7.36 -1.26 19.59
C ARG A 424 6.00 -1.42 20.26
N THR A 425 5.81 -2.51 21.00
CA THR A 425 4.59 -2.77 21.80
C THR A 425 4.55 -1.97 23.10
N TRP A 426 5.63 -1.26 23.46
CA TRP A 426 5.68 -0.42 24.65
C TRP A 426 5.03 0.95 24.37
N LEU A 427 3.74 0.89 24.11
CA LEU A 427 2.89 2.05 23.78
C LEU A 427 2.77 2.99 24.99
N ALA A 428 2.16 4.17 24.77
CA ALA A 428 1.94 5.15 25.81
C ALA A 428 1.29 4.52 27.07
N GLY A 429 1.84 4.82 28.24
CA GLY A 429 1.43 4.22 29.50
C GLY A 429 2.26 3.02 29.95
N ALA A 430 1.68 2.19 30.82
CA ALA A 430 2.40 1.11 31.49
C ALA A 430 2.61 -0.11 30.58
N SER A 431 3.76 -0.76 30.71
CA SER A 431 4.10 -2.01 30.01
C SER A 431 4.85 -2.95 30.95
N THR A 432 4.62 -4.25 30.80
CA THR A 432 5.37 -5.29 31.52
C THR A 432 6.11 -6.16 30.54
N VAL A 433 7.41 -6.36 30.78
CA VAL A 433 8.27 -7.22 29.97
C VAL A 433 8.73 -8.37 30.84
N THR A 434 8.45 -9.60 30.43
CA THR A 434 8.98 -10.81 31.07
C THR A 434 9.70 -11.64 30.02
N ALA A 435 10.98 -11.90 30.25
CA ALA A 435 11.84 -12.61 29.32
C ALA A 435 12.92 -13.41 30.06
N ASN A 436 13.58 -14.31 29.35
CA ASN A 436 14.76 -15.01 29.81
C ASN A 436 15.88 -14.76 28.81
N ALA A 437 17.09 -14.51 29.32
CA ALA A 437 18.29 -14.41 28.49
C ALA A 437 19.19 -15.62 28.76
N ALA A 438 19.55 -16.37 27.73
CA ALA A 438 20.48 -17.49 27.88
C ALA A 438 21.89 -16.96 28.17
N VAL A 439 22.48 -17.38 29.30
CA VAL A 439 23.88 -17.04 29.65
C VAL A 439 24.79 -18.07 28.98
N PRO A 440 25.78 -17.66 28.16
CA PRO A 440 26.68 -18.59 27.53
C PRO A 440 27.42 -19.46 28.56
N GLY A 441 27.61 -20.71 28.20
CA GLY A 441 28.27 -21.70 29.03
C GLY A 441 29.74 -21.39 29.37
N ASN A 442 30.40 -20.63 28.50
CA ASN A 442 31.79 -20.19 28.64
C ASN A 442 31.94 -18.80 29.26
N VAL A 443 30.88 -18.22 29.85
CA VAL A 443 31.02 -16.93 30.56
C VAL A 443 31.98 -17.11 31.73
N ALA A 444 33.04 -16.30 31.75
CA ALA A 444 34.01 -16.33 32.84
C ALA A 444 33.34 -15.98 34.18
N ALA A 445 33.63 -16.76 35.22
CA ALA A 445 33.16 -16.47 36.57
C ALA A 445 33.66 -15.08 37.03
N GLY A 446 32.83 -14.36 37.77
CA GLY A 446 33.18 -13.03 38.27
C GLY A 446 31.96 -12.14 38.49
N THR A 447 32.22 -10.88 38.86
CA THR A 447 31.18 -9.87 39.04
C THR A 447 31.04 -9.02 37.79
N TYR A 448 29.80 -8.85 37.34
CA TYR A 448 29.43 -8.12 36.14
C TYR A 448 28.46 -7.01 36.47
N LYS A 449 28.57 -5.88 35.77
CA LYS A 449 27.49 -4.92 35.60
C LYS A 449 26.42 -5.56 34.71
N LEU A 450 25.16 -5.43 35.10
CA LEU A 450 24.01 -5.82 34.28
C LEU A 450 23.36 -4.55 33.68
N ALA A 451 23.11 -4.53 32.38
CA ALA A 451 22.45 -3.42 31.70
C ALA A 451 21.38 -3.90 30.70
N LEU A 452 20.40 -3.04 30.43
CA LEU A 452 19.41 -3.19 29.36
C LEU A 452 19.84 -2.34 28.16
N TRP A 453 19.94 -2.96 26.99
CA TRP A 453 20.45 -2.33 25.78
C TRP A 453 19.46 -2.48 24.62
N LEU A 454 19.12 -1.35 24.00
CA LEU A 454 18.18 -1.24 22.88
C LEU A 454 18.86 -0.47 21.72
N PRO A 455 19.85 -1.08 21.06
CA PRO A 455 20.57 -0.43 19.98
C PRO A 455 19.75 -0.35 18.69
N ASP A 456 20.37 0.22 17.65
CA ASP A 456 19.85 0.15 16.29
C ASP A 456 19.74 -1.31 15.80
N PRO A 457 18.73 -1.67 14.98
CA PRO A 457 18.67 -3.01 14.39
C PRO A 457 19.81 -3.29 13.40
N VAL A 458 20.43 -2.26 12.82
CA VAL A 458 21.54 -2.44 11.88
C VAL A 458 22.85 -2.61 12.65
N ALA A 459 23.51 -3.77 12.46
CA ALA A 459 24.73 -4.14 13.18
C ALA A 459 25.84 -3.07 13.14
N ALA A 460 26.01 -2.40 11.99
CA ALA A 460 27.01 -1.34 11.82
C ALA A 460 26.74 -0.08 12.67
N LEU A 461 25.50 0.12 13.14
CA LEU A 461 25.10 1.25 13.98
C LEU A 461 24.98 0.88 15.46
N GLN A 462 24.93 -0.42 15.81
CA GLN A 462 24.66 -0.86 17.18
C GLN A 462 25.64 -0.29 18.21
N SER A 463 26.93 -0.28 17.90
CA SER A 463 27.98 0.18 18.82
C SER A 463 28.01 1.70 19.02
N ARG A 464 27.12 2.46 18.37
CA ARG A 464 27.10 3.92 18.39
C ARG A 464 25.99 4.40 19.35
N PRO A 465 26.33 4.99 20.51
CA PRO A 465 25.35 5.39 21.51
C PRO A 465 24.25 6.34 21.01
N ALA A 466 24.54 7.17 19.99
CA ALA A 466 23.57 8.07 19.35
C ALA A 466 22.36 7.34 18.74
N TYR A 467 22.50 6.07 18.39
CA TYR A 467 21.42 5.25 17.83
C TYR A 467 20.81 4.28 18.85
N SER A 468 21.17 4.37 20.13
CA SER A 468 20.62 3.52 21.19
C SER A 468 19.59 4.26 22.03
N VAL A 469 18.60 3.55 22.52
CA VAL A 469 17.55 4.13 23.36
C VAL A 469 18.06 4.37 24.78
N ARG A 470 18.01 5.64 25.20
CA ARG A 470 18.17 6.07 26.59
C ARG A 470 16.82 6.07 27.31
N LEU A 471 16.78 5.48 28.50
CA LEU A 471 15.63 5.53 29.38
C LEU A 471 15.63 6.79 30.25
N ALA A 472 14.44 7.26 30.61
CA ALA A 472 14.20 8.42 31.46
C ALA A 472 14.34 8.05 32.95
N ASN A 473 15.52 7.55 33.32
CA ASN A 473 15.89 7.19 34.68
C ASN A 473 17.22 7.85 35.09
N THR A 474 17.27 8.41 36.29
CA THR A 474 18.49 9.06 36.79
C THR A 474 19.58 8.00 37.08
N GLY A 475 20.82 8.30 36.69
CA GLY A 475 21.99 7.45 37.00
C GLY A 475 22.09 6.11 36.25
N THR A 476 21.16 5.79 35.35
CA THR A 476 21.18 4.51 34.61
C THR A 476 21.93 4.59 33.28
N TRP A 477 21.94 5.73 32.60
CA TRP A 477 22.52 5.85 31.27
C TRP A 477 24.05 5.82 31.26
N ASP A 478 24.64 4.88 30.52
CA ASP A 478 26.07 4.81 30.23
C ASP A 478 26.32 5.38 28.84
N ALA A 479 26.72 6.66 28.77
CA ALA A 479 26.89 7.37 27.50
C ALA A 479 28.02 6.82 26.62
N THR A 480 28.98 6.07 27.18
CA THR A 480 30.07 5.47 26.41
C THR A 480 29.60 4.23 25.67
N ASN A 481 28.81 3.39 26.36
CA ASN A 481 28.38 2.09 25.81
C ASN A 481 26.98 2.14 25.19
N GLY A 482 26.21 3.19 25.47
CA GLY A 482 24.86 3.38 24.97
C GLY A 482 23.83 2.41 25.56
N TYR A 483 23.98 1.97 26.82
CA TYR A 483 23.01 1.09 27.50
C TYR A 483 22.49 1.73 28.81
N ASN A 484 21.46 1.11 29.39
CA ASN A 484 20.85 1.52 30.64
C ASN A 484 21.21 0.52 31.75
N VAL A 485 22.06 0.92 32.69
CA VAL A 485 22.54 0.09 33.79
C VAL A 485 21.40 -0.27 34.74
N LEU A 486 21.20 -1.58 34.94
CA LEU A 486 20.21 -2.16 35.83
C LEU A 486 20.81 -2.47 37.21
N SER A 487 22.01 -3.04 37.24
CA SER A 487 22.77 -3.31 38.46
C SER A 487 24.26 -3.16 38.22
N THR A 488 24.99 -2.68 39.23
CA THR A 488 26.45 -2.62 39.22
C THR A 488 27.12 -3.95 39.54
N ALA A 489 26.38 -4.90 40.10
CA ALA A 489 26.90 -6.20 40.50
C ALA A 489 25.86 -7.32 40.33
N VAL A 490 26.17 -8.24 39.43
CA VAL A 490 25.57 -9.58 39.30
C VAL A 490 26.73 -10.58 39.27
N THR A 491 26.64 -11.64 40.06
CA THR A 491 27.71 -12.64 40.16
C THR A 491 27.48 -13.77 39.17
N VAL A 492 28.40 -13.98 38.24
CA VAL A 492 28.45 -15.21 37.45
C VAL A 492 29.30 -16.23 38.21
N GLY A 493 28.68 -17.35 38.57
CA GLY A 493 29.32 -18.43 39.34
C GLY A 493 30.37 -19.21 38.55
N THR A 494 31.00 -20.17 39.22
CA THR A 494 31.85 -21.19 38.57
C THR A 494 31.00 -22.35 38.08
N CYS A 495 31.27 -22.86 36.88
CA CYS A 495 30.61 -24.07 36.37
C CYS A 495 30.94 -25.30 37.25
N THR A 496 29.93 -26.00 37.77
CA THR A 496 30.09 -27.23 38.60
C THR A 496 29.58 -28.51 37.92
N GLY A 497 29.34 -28.47 36.59
CA GLY A 497 28.83 -29.58 35.79
C GLY A 497 29.29 -29.46 34.33
N ASP A 498 28.49 -29.92 33.38
CA ASP A 498 28.73 -29.58 31.97
C ASP A 498 28.07 -28.23 31.65
N CYS A 499 28.89 -27.21 31.43
CA CYS A 499 28.44 -25.90 30.98
C CYS A 499 29.06 -25.56 29.63
N THR A 500 29.61 -26.52 28.88
CA THR A 500 30.03 -26.20 27.51
C THR A 500 28.78 -26.33 26.65
N ALA A 501 28.49 -25.32 25.85
CA ALA A 501 27.40 -25.45 24.89
C ALA A 501 27.84 -26.31 23.69
N PRO A 502 26.93 -27.07 23.07
CA PRO A 502 27.20 -27.75 21.82
C PRO A 502 27.73 -26.78 20.75
N SER A 503 28.44 -27.33 19.76
CA SER A 503 28.79 -26.59 18.55
C SER A 503 27.53 -26.09 17.83
N VAL A 504 27.60 -24.90 17.23
CA VAL A 504 26.51 -24.38 16.40
C VAL A 504 26.24 -25.36 15.24
N PRO A 505 24.98 -25.75 14.97
CA PRO A 505 24.68 -26.61 13.83
C PRO A 505 25.07 -25.92 12.51
N SER A 506 25.71 -26.67 11.62
CA SER A 506 26.19 -26.16 10.32
C SER A 506 25.42 -26.79 9.16
N GLY A 507 25.48 -26.18 7.98
CA GLY A 507 24.83 -26.71 6.78
C GLY A 507 23.31 -26.77 6.86
N LEU A 508 22.67 -25.86 7.60
CA LEU A 508 21.21 -25.71 7.56
C LEU A 508 20.78 -25.40 6.12
N ALA A 509 19.81 -26.17 5.60
CA ALA A 509 19.29 -26.02 4.26
C ALA A 509 17.79 -26.35 4.22
N VAL A 510 17.07 -25.70 3.30
CA VAL A 510 15.71 -26.07 2.93
C VAL A 510 15.78 -27.26 1.97
N THR A 511 15.14 -28.37 2.34
CA THR A 511 15.15 -29.62 1.57
C THR A 511 13.88 -29.84 0.76
N GLY A 512 12.81 -29.09 1.05
CA GLY A 512 11.56 -29.15 0.30
C GLY A 512 10.55 -28.12 0.80
N VAL A 513 9.62 -27.73 -0.06
CA VAL A 513 8.52 -26.82 0.26
C VAL A 513 7.21 -27.34 -0.33
N THR A 514 6.11 -27.13 0.39
CA THR A 514 4.74 -27.23 -0.14
C THR A 514 4.05 -25.89 0.04
N ASN A 515 2.74 -25.80 -0.25
CA ASN A 515 1.98 -24.58 0.02
C ASN A 515 1.74 -24.33 1.51
N THR A 516 1.93 -25.35 2.35
CA THR A 516 1.66 -25.26 3.80
C THR A 516 2.79 -25.81 4.65
N SER A 517 3.95 -26.14 4.07
CA SER A 517 5.10 -26.63 4.82
C SER A 517 6.46 -26.30 4.23
N VAL A 518 7.47 -26.27 5.10
CA VAL A 518 8.89 -26.15 4.76
C VAL A 518 9.67 -27.26 5.47
N SER A 519 10.42 -28.06 4.72
CA SER A 519 11.30 -29.12 5.23
C SER A 519 12.75 -28.63 5.29
N LEU A 520 13.45 -28.99 6.37
CA LEU A 520 14.79 -28.52 6.72
C LEU A 520 15.70 -29.70 7.08
N SER A 521 17.00 -29.56 6.79
CA SER A 521 18.05 -30.45 7.28
C SER A 521 19.30 -29.67 7.68
N TRP A 522 20.12 -30.21 8.57
CA TRP A 522 21.42 -29.66 8.96
C TRP A 522 22.42 -30.78 9.32
N SER A 523 23.68 -30.41 9.53
CA SER A 523 24.73 -31.31 10.02
C SER A 523 24.69 -31.40 11.54
N ALA A 524 25.01 -32.58 12.07
CA ALA A 524 25.01 -32.82 13.51
C ALA A 524 26.04 -31.94 14.25
N SER A 525 25.65 -31.41 15.41
CA SER A 525 26.53 -30.72 16.35
C SER A 525 27.31 -31.71 17.22
N THR A 526 28.45 -31.27 17.74
CA THR A 526 29.26 -31.99 18.71
C THR A 526 29.29 -31.25 20.04
N ASP A 527 29.46 -32.00 21.11
CA ASP A 527 29.56 -31.48 22.47
C ASP A 527 30.54 -32.36 23.29
N ASN A 528 31.11 -31.84 24.37
CA ASN A 528 32.05 -32.56 25.24
C ASN A 528 31.39 -33.69 26.04
N VAL A 529 30.08 -33.62 26.31
CA VAL A 529 29.32 -34.72 26.94
C VAL A 529 28.34 -35.33 25.93
N GLY A 530 27.63 -34.51 25.15
CA GLY A 530 26.84 -34.99 24.03
C GLY A 530 25.57 -34.17 23.76
N VAL A 531 25.20 -34.08 22.48
CA VAL A 531 23.99 -33.39 22.01
C VAL A 531 22.77 -34.32 22.15
N THR A 532 21.71 -33.84 22.79
CA THR A 532 20.45 -34.59 22.99
C THR A 532 19.34 -34.17 22.04
N GLY A 533 19.44 -32.98 21.42
CA GLY A 533 18.50 -32.55 20.39
C GLY A 533 18.78 -31.17 19.83
N TYR A 534 17.80 -30.62 19.13
CA TYR A 534 17.86 -29.32 18.47
C TYR A 534 16.60 -28.52 18.73
N GLN A 535 16.70 -27.21 18.59
CA GLN A 535 15.58 -26.27 18.58
C GLN A 535 15.60 -25.52 17.24
N VAL A 536 14.52 -25.66 16.48
CA VAL A 536 14.32 -24.96 15.21
C VAL A 536 13.50 -23.71 15.48
N LEU A 537 14.02 -22.55 15.09
CA LEU A 537 13.35 -21.26 15.23
C LEU A 537 12.91 -20.77 13.86
N ARG A 538 11.62 -20.43 13.74
CA ARG A 538 11.02 -19.74 12.59
C ARG A 538 10.79 -18.30 12.96
N ASP A 539 11.38 -17.37 12.22
CA ASP A 539 11.29 -15.91 12.45
C ASP A 539 11.63 -15.54 13.90
N GLY A 540 12.59 -16.26 14.49
CA GLY A 540 13.02 -16.09 15.89
C GLY A 540 12.15 -16.77 16.94
N VAL A 541 11.06 -17.44 16.57
CA VAL A 541 10.14 -18.16 17.47
C VAL A 541 10.33 -19.67 17.35
N LEU A 542 10.33 -20.40 18.47
CA LEU A 542 10.48 -21.85 18.47
C LEU A 542 9.36 -22.53 17.65
N ALA A 543 9.75 -23.20 16.55
CA ALA A 543 8.87 -23.95 15.67
C ALA A 543 8.79 -25.44 16.04
N GLY A 544 9.88 -25.99 16.60
CA GLY A 544 9.91 -27.37 17.08
C GLY A 544 11.25 -27.77 17.69
N SER A 545 11.27 -28.92 18.36
CA SER A 545 12.45 -29.43 19.07
C SER A 545 12.78 -30.89 18.69
N PRO A 546 13.27 -31.15 17.47
CA PRO A 546 13.60 -32.50 17.03
C PRO A 546 14.85 -33.03 17.73
N THR A 547 14.92 -34.35 17.94
CA THR A 547 16.14 -35.02 18.42
C THR A 547 17.12 -35.36 17.28
N GLY A 548 16.61 -35.43 16.05
CA GLY A 548 17.40 -35.65 14.83
C GLY A 548 17.78 -34.36 14.10
N THR A 549 18.47 -34.48 12.97
CA THR A 549 18.99 -33.36 12.17
C THR A 549 18.08 -32.90 11.03
N THR A 550 16.79 -33.17 11.15
CA THR A 550 15.76 -32.82 10.17
C THR A 550 14.49 -32.33 10.85
N PHE A 551 13.78 -31.41 10.23
CA PHE A 551 12.49 -30.92 10.72
C PHE A 551 11.59 -30.51 9.56
N THR A 552 10.28 -30.77 9.67
CA THR A 552 9.29 -30.24 8.72
C THR A 552 8.30 -29.38 9.47
N ASP A 553 8.28 -28.11 9.12
CA ASP A 553 7.39 -27.11 9.67
C ASP A 553 6.09 -27.05 8.85
N THR A 554 4.97 -27.43 9.45
CA THR A 554 3.66 -27.55 8.77
C THR A 554 2.68 -26.43 9.16
N GLY A 555 1.56 -26.32 8.44
CA GLY A 555 0.50 -25.35 8.72
C GLY A 555 0.91 -23.89 8.45
N ARG A 556 1.79 -23.69 7.48
CA ARG A 556 2.23 -22.37 7.01
C ARG A 556 1.25 -21.79 6.00
N SER A 557 1.24 -20.47 5.86
CA SER A 557 0.45 -19.78 4.83
C SER A 557 1.10 -19.97 3.45
N PRO A 558 0.32 -20.16 2.37
CA PRO A 558 0.84 -20.20 1.00
C PRO A 558 1.60 -18.92 0.60
N GLY A 559 2.57 -19.05 -0.29
CA GLY A 559 3.33 -17.93 -0.88
C GLY A 559 4.15 -17.10 0.11
N SER A 560 4.31 -17.60 1.34
CA SER A 560 4.90 -16.87 2.43
C SER A 560 6.34 -17.30 2.64
N THR A 561 7.23 -16.34 2.82
CA THR A 561 8.64 -16.60 3.11
C THR A 561 8.86 -16.58 4.61
N TYR A 562 9.51 -17.63 5.10
CA TYR A 562 9.85 -17.81 6.50
C TYR A 562 11.37 -17.94 6.64
N GLN A 563 11.94 -17.34 7.68
CA GLN A 563 13.35 -17.47 7.99
C GLN A 563 13.56 -18.51 9.10
N TYR A 564 14.43 -19.48 8.85
CA TYR A 564 14.74 -20.56 9.79
C TYR A 564 16.17 -20.48 10.30
N THR A 565 16.34 -20.72 11.60
CA THR A 565 17.62 -20.99 12.24
C THR A 565 17.48 -22.23 13.13
N VAL A 566 18.59 -22.89 13.44
CA VAL A 566 18.60 -24.04 14.36
C VAL A 566 19.72 -23.88 15.39
N ARG A 567 19.47 -24.32 16.62
CA ARG A 567 20.51 -24.46 17.67
C ARG A 567 20.47 -25.86 18.28
N ALA A 568 21.61 -26.36 18.73
CA ALA A 568 21.73 -27.66 19.41
C ALA A 568 21.53 -27.52 20.92
N VAL A 569 21.09 -28.61 21.56
CA VAL A 569 20.86 -28.74 23.00
C VAL A 569 21.54 -30.02 23.51
N ASP A 570 22.28 -29.94 24.62
CA ASP A 570 22.91 -31.11 25.27
C ASP A 570 22.06 -31.71 26.40
N ALA A 571 22.63 -32.68 27.13
CA ALA A 571 21.98 -33.35 28.25
C ALA A 571 21.90 -32.49 29.53
N ALA A 572 22.79 -31.50 29.68
CA ALA A 572 22.76 -30.54 30.77
C ALA A 572 21.81 -29.37 30.49
N GLY A 573 21.26 -29.28 29.27
CA GLY A 573 20.36 -28.23 28.82
C GLY A 573 21.08 -27.00 28.25
N ASN A 574 22.41 -27.03 28.05
CA ASN A 574 23.09 -25.93 27.40
C ASN A 574 22.69 -25.86 25.93
N THR A 575 22.58 -24.64 25.40
CA THR A 575 22.21 -24.41 24.00
C THR A 575 23.32 -23.71 23.26
N SER A 576 23.57 -24.14 22.01
CA SER A 576 24.51 -23.46 21.12
C SER A 576 24.00 -22.09 20.68
N GLY A 577 24.86 -21.30 20.03
CA GLY A 577 24.39 -20.23 19.13
C GLY A 577 23.52 -20.79 18.00
N THR A 578 22.76 -19.93 17.33
CA THR A 578 21.96 -20.30 16.17
C THR A 578 22.81 -20.43 14.91
N SER A 579 22.45 -21.37 14.03
CA SER A 579 23.05 -21.51 12.70
C SER A 579 22.92 -20.23 11.87
N THR A 580 23.64 -20.17 10.75
CA THR A 580 23.29 -19.23 9.67
C THR A 580 21.83 -19.44 9.26
N ALA A 581 21.10 -18.35 9.08
CA ALA A 581 19.70 -18.40 8.69
C ALA A 581 19.52 -18.85 7.25
N VAL A 582 18.44 -19.58 6.97
CA VAL A 582 17.97 -19.89 5.62
C VAL A 582 16.53 -19.45 5.44
N SER A 583 16.16 -19.06 4.23
CA SER A 583 14.78 -18.70 3.90
C SER A 583 14.11 -19.84 3.14
N GLY A 584 12.91 -20.22 3.57
CA GLY A 584 12.02 -21.12 2.85
C GLY A 584 10.73 -20.41 2.49
N THR A 585 10.36 -20.43 1.21
CA THR A 585 9.12 -19.84 0.72
C THR A 585 8.15 -20.96 0.37
N THR A 586 6.99 -21.00 1.04
CA THR A 586 5.91 -21.93 0.69
C THR A 586 5.38 -21.60 -0.71
N THR A 587 4.89 -22.61 -1.42
CA THR A 587 4.34 -22.38 -2.76
C THR A 587 3.04 -21.56 -2.70
N GLY A 588 2.80 -20.70 -3.69
CA GLY A 588 1.77 -19.65 -3.64
C GLY A 588 0.30 -20.09 -3.80
N CYS A 589 0.00 -21.31 -4.21
CA CYS A 589 -1.36 -21.74 -4.53
C CYS A 589 -1.94 -22.74 -3.50
N SER A 590 -3.21 -22.58 -3.16
CA SER A 590 -4.02 -23.55 -2.42
C SER A 590 -5.14 -24.08 -3.31
N GLY A 591 -4.93 -25.21 -3.98
CA GLY A 591 -5.91 -25.80 -4.89
C GLY A 591 -5.37 -25.92 -6.31
N ASP A 592 -6.11 -25.39 -7.29
CA ASP A 592 -5.73 -25.47 -8.70
C ASP A 592 -4.56 -24.54 -9.03
N CYS A 593 -3.51 -25.11 -9.60
CA CYS A 593 -2.32 -24.36 -10.07
C CYS A 593 -2.10 -24.57 -11.58
N THR A 594 -3.04 -25.21 -12.27
CA THR A 594 -2.99 -25.35 -13.71
C THR A 594 -3.64 -24.13 -14.32
N ALA A 595 -2.98 -23.52 -15.30
CA ALA A 595 -3.59 -22.45 -16.06
C ALA A 595 -4.58 -23.03 -17.09
N PRO A 596 -5.70 -22.32 -17.38
CA PRO A 596 -6.57 -22.67 -18.49
C PRO A 596 -5.82 -22.75 -19.82
N SER A 597 -6.37 -23.51 -20.77
CA SER A 597 -5.87 -23.52 -22.15
C SER A 597 -5.98 -22.13 -22.79
N ALA A 598 -5.05 -21.78 -23.68
CA ALA A 598 -5.14 -20.50 -24.41
C ALA A 598 -6.38 -20.47 -25.33
N PRO A 599 -7.18 -19.39 -25.31
CA PRO A 599 -8.33 -19.26 -26.20
C PRO A 599 -7.88 -19.01 -27.65
N THR A 600 -8.66 -19.48 -28.64
CA THR A 600 -8.41 -19.18 -30.06
C THR A 600 -9.34 -18.07 -30.51
N LEU A 601 -8.78 -16.90 -30.83
CA LEU A 601 -9.48 -15.66 -31.15
C LEU A 601 -9.78 -15.51 -32.64
N SER A 602 -10.95 -14.97 -32.95
CA SER A 602 -11.38 -14.54 -34.29
C SER A 602 -12.19 -13.24 -34.22
N THR A 603 -12.32 -12.53 -35.35
CA THR A 603 -13.22 -11.37 -35.46
C THR A 603 -14.54 -11.80 -36.11
N THR A 604 -15.66 -11.28 -35.59
CA THR A 604 -17.01 -11.56 -36.12
C THR A 604 -17.61 -10.38 -36.89
N GLY A 605 -17.04 -9.18 -36.75
CA GLY A 605 -17.48 -7.98 -37.46
C GLY A 605 -16.67 -6.75 -37.08
N LYS A 606 -16.84 -5.68 -37.86
CA LYS A 606 -16.26 -4.36 -37.60
C LYS A 606 -17.16 -3.25 -38.17
N SER A 607 -16.98 -2.05 -37.67
CA SER A 607 -17.46 -0.80 -38.26
C SER A 607 -16.31 0.21 -38.33
N ASP A 608 -16.61 1.47 -38.62
CA ASP A 608 -15.67 2.59 -38.50
C ASP A 608 -15.25 2.86 -37.04
N THR A 609 -16.06 2.46 -36.07
CA THR A 609 -15.88 2.78 -34.64
C THR A 609 -15.93 1.57 -33.71
N THR A 610 -16.08 0.35 -34.23
CA THR A 610 -16.21 -0.87 -33.42
C THR A 610 -15.51 -2.08 -34.05
N VAL A 611 -15.10 -3.04 -33.21
CA VAL A 611 -14.63 -4.38 -33.60
C VAL A 611 -15.28 -5.42 -32.69
N SER A 612 -15.95 -6.41 -33.28
CA SER A 612 -16.54 -7.55 -32.57
C SER A 612 -15.65 -8.78 -32.68
N LEU A 613 -15.45 -9.44 -31.55
CA LEU A 613 -14.53 -10.56 -31.32
C LEU A 613 -15.28 -11.76 -30.75
N SER A 614 -14.83 -12.96 -31.13
CA SER A 614 -15.25 -14.22 -30.51
C SER A 614 -14.08 -15.18 -30.41
N TRP A 615 -14.13 -16.10 -29.45
CA TRP A 615 -13.11 -17.13 -29.29
C TRP A 615 -13.69 -18.47 -28.86
N THR A 616 -12.93 -19.54 -29.08
CA THR A 616 -13.26 -20.86 -28.55
C THR A 616 -13.11 -20.87 -27.03
N ALA A 617 -14.06 -21.51 -26.33
CA ALA A 617 -13.97 -21.64 -24.88
C ALA A 617 -12.71 -22.40 -24.46
N SER A 618 -12.02 -21.87 -23.46
CA SER A 618 -10.87 -22.53 -22.84
C SER A 618 -11.32 -23.63 -21.88
N THR A 619 -10.45 -24.61 -21.67
CA THR A 619 -10.65 -25.69 -20.70
C THR A 619 -9.64 -25.60 -19.58
N ASP A 620 -10.03 -26.08 -18.41
CA ASP A 620 -9.24 -26.10 -17.18
C ASP A 620 -9.66 -27.31 -16.33
N ASN A 621 -8.82 -27.80 -15.41
CA ASN A 621 -9.14 -28.98 -14.59
C ASN A 621 -10.13 -28.70 -13.47
N VAL A 622 -10.32 -27.44 -13.03
CA VAL A 622 -11.41 -27.07 -12.12
C VAL A 622 -12.47 -26.24 -12.83
N GLY A 623 -12.06 -25.26 -13.65
CA GLY A 623 -12.99 -24.54 -14.51
C GLY A 623 -12.59 -23.10 -14.80
N VAL A 624 -12.92 -22.65 -16.01
CA VAL A 624 -12.68 -21.27 -16.48
C VAL A 624 -13.82 -20.36 -15.99
N THR A 625 -13.47 -19.24 -15.36
CA THR A 625 -14.43 -18.26 -14.82
C THR A 625 -14.56 -17.00 -15.66
N GLY A 626 -13.66 -16.76 -16.62
CA GLY A 626 -13.80 -15.71 -17.60
C GLY A 626 -12.56 -15.50 -18.48
N TYR A 627 -12.57 -14.39 -19.21
CA TYR A 627 -11.54 -14.02 -20.18
C TYR A 627 -11.12 -12.57 -20.03
N GLU A 628 -10.00 -12.23 -20.64
CA GLU A 628 -9.41 -10.90 -20.69
C GLU A 628 -9.03 -10.57 -22.13
N VAL A 629 -9.54 -9.46 -22.64
CA VAL A 629 -9.36 -9.03 -24.03
C VAL A 629 -8.42 -7.83 -24.06
N PHE A 630 -7.32 -7.97 -24.79
CA PHE A 630 -6.30 -6.94 -24.91
C PHE A 630 -6.31 -6.34 -26.31
N ARG A 631 -6.25 -5.02 -26.42
CA ARG A 631 -5.94 -4.26 -27.63
C ARG A 631 -4.50 -3.75 -27.52
N GLY A 632 -3.59 -4.35 -28.28
CA GLY A 632 -2.15 -4.21 -28.04
C GLY A 632 -1.78 -4.73 -26.64
N SER A 633 -1.18 -3.89 -25.81
CA SER A 633 -0.89 -4.19 -24.40
C SER A 633 -1.98 -3.76 -23.43
N THR A 634 -3.03 -3.08 -23.91
CA THR A 634 -4.08 -2.49 -23.07
C THR A 634 -5.25 -3.45 -22.90
N LEU A 635 -5.64 -3.74 -21.66
CA LEU A 635 -6.85 -4.50 -21.36
C LEU A 635 -8.08 -3.63 -21.69
N VAL A 636 -8.93 -4.11 -22.61
CA VAL A 636 -10.14 -3.39 -23.06
C VAL A 636 -11.44 -4.04 -22.55
N GLY A 637 -11.38 -5.27 -22.02
CA GLY A 637 -12.53 -5.89 -21.38
C GLY A 637 -12.23 -7.23 -20.72
N SER A 638 -13.11 -7.66 -19.80
CA SER A 638 -12.96 -8.91 -19.04
C SER A 638 -14.25 -9.75 -18.96
N PRO A 639 -14.83 -10.17 -20.10
CA PRO A 639 -16.10 -10.88 -20.12
C PRO A 639 -16.02 -12.27 -19.46
N SER A 640 -17.15 -12.75 -18.93
CA SER A 640 -17.29 -14.15 -18.50
C SER A 640 -17.65 -15.08 -19.68
N GLY A 641 -18.27 -14.53 -20.73
CA GLY A 641 -18.59 -15.23 -21.98
C GLY A 641 -17.45 -15.23 -23.01
N THR A 642 -17.69 -15.83 -24.16
CA THR A 642 -16.68 -16.02 -25.23
C THR A 642 -16.77 -15.01 -26.37
N THR A 643 -17.36 -13.84 -26.11
CA THR A 643 -17.51 -12.75 -27.07
C THR A 643 -17.24 -11.40 -26.41
N PHE A 644 -16.77 -10.44 -27.21
CA PHE A 644 -16.54 -9.06 -26.78
C PHE A 644 -16.63 -8.10 -27.97
N THR A 645 -17.22 -6.92 -27.76
CA THR A 645 -17.22 -5.83 -28.74
C THR A 645 -16.47 -4.65 -28.17
N ASP A 646 -15.39 -4.27 -28.85
CA ASP A 646 -14.62 -3.08 -28.55
C ASP A 646 -15.22 -1.88 -29.31
N THR A 647 -15.44 -0.76 -28.62
CA THR A 647 -16.16 0.41 -29.14
C THR A 647 -15.32 1.69 -28.98
N GLY A 648 -15.76 2.78 -29.64
CA GLY A 648 -15.07 4.06 -29.57
C GLY A 648 -13.73 4.08 -30.33
N LEU A 649 -13.60 3.21 -31.33
CA LEU A 649 -12.41 3.12 -32.17
C LEU A 649 -12.39 4.23 -33.23
N THR A 650 -11.21 4.52 -33.76
CA THR A 650 -11.02 5.47 -34.85
C THR A 650 -11.21 4.77 -36.19
N ALA A 651 -11.87 5.43 -37.14
CA ALA A 651 -12.06 4.93 -38.50
C ALA A 651 -10.73 4.68 -39.22
N SER A 652 -10.73 3.73 -40.16
CA SER A 652 -9.56 3.36 -40.98
C SER A 652 -8.28 3.06 -40.18
N THR A 653 -8.42 2.58 -38.94
CA THR A 653 -7.30 2.37 -38.01
C THR A 653 -7.14 0.88 -37.71
N ALA A 654 -5.89 0.39 -37.81
CA ALA A 654 -5.57 -0.99 -37.49
C ALA A 654 -5.39 -1.20 -35.99
N TYR A 655 -6.09 -2.18 -35.44
CA TYR A 655 -5.99 -2.62 -34.06
C TYR A 655 -5.59 -4.09 -34.00
N ALA A 656 -4.82 -4.47 -32.98
CA ALA A 656 -4.40 -5.85 -32.76
C ALA A 656 -4.96 -6.36 -31.43
N TYR A 657 -5.60 -7.53 -31.44
CA TYR A 657 -6.27 -8.10 -30.29
C TYR A 657 -5.67 -9.43 -29.86
N THR A 658 -5.60 -9.68 -28.56
CA THR A 658 -5.31 -11.00 -27.96
C THR A 658 -6.26 -11.28 -26.81
N VAL A 659 -6.49 -12.54 -26.48
CA VAL A 659 -7.34 -12.94 -25.35
C VAL A 659 -6.61 -13.92 -24.44
N LYS A 660 -6.82 -13.81 -23.12
CA LYS A 660 -6.40 -14.81 -22.12
C LYS A 660 -7.61 -15.33 -21.36
N ALA A 661 -7.57 -16.57 -20.91
CA ALA A 661 -8.55 -17.17 -20.03
C ALA A 661 -8.07 -17.14 -18.57
N ARG A 662 -9.01 -17.05 -17.62
CA ARG A 662 -8.76 -17.14 -16.18
C ARG A 662 -9.67 -18.18 -15.52
N ASP A 663 -9.17 -18.86 -14.51
CA ASP A 663 -9.95 -19.77 -13.66
C ASP A 663 -10.39 -19.09 -12.34
N ALA A 664 -11.00 -19.86 -11.43
CA ALA A 664 -11.42 -19.38 -10.12
C ALA A 664 -10.25 -19.19 -9.13
N ALA A 665 -9.12 -19.85 -9.37
CA ALA A 665 -7.91 -19.80 -8.55
C ALA A 665 -6.98 -18.62 -8.92
N GLY A 666 -7.27 -17.93 -10.02
CA GLY A 666 -6.51 -16.78 -10.53
C GLY A 666 -5.41 -17.17 -11.53
N ASN A 667 -5.33 -18.44 -11.96
CA ASN A 667 -4.38 -18.85 -12.99
C ASN A 667 -4.81 -18.30 -14.36
N ARG A 668 -3.83 -17.87 -15.16
CA ARG A 668 -4.05 -17.26 -16.47
C ARG A 668 -3.42 -18.10 -17.55
N SER A 669 -4.17 -18.31 -18.63
CA SER A 669 -3.63 -18.98 -19.81
C SER A 669 -2.48 -18.18 -20.44
N ALA A 670 -1.68 -18.84 -21.28
CA ALA A 670 -0.93 -18.12 -22.30
C ALA A 670 -1.89 -17.26 -23.16
N ALA A 671 -1.37 -16.17 -23.74
CA ALA A 671 -2.15 -15.39 -24.71
C ALA A 671 -2.54 -16.27 -25.90
N GLY A 672 -3.80 -16.14 -26.33
CA GLY A 672 -4.27 -16.69 -27.59
C GLY A 672 -3.55 -16.07 -28.80
N ASN A 673 -3.95 -16.51 -29.99
CA ASN A 673 -3.46 -15.89 -31.24
C ASN A 673 -3.83 -14.40 -31.31
N THR A 674 -2.98 -13.63 -31.97
CA THR A 674 -3.26 -12.22 -32.27
C THR A 674 -4.14 -12.09 -33.50
N VAL A 675 -5.18 -11.25 -33.42
CA VAL A 675 -6.04 -10.89 -34.56
C VAL A 675 -5.89 -9.40 -34.84
N SER A 676 -5.46 -9.04 -36.04
CA SER A 676 -5.39 -7.64 -36.49
C SER A 676 -6.61 -7.29 -37.33
N VAL A 677 -7.28 -6.19 -36.99
CA VAL A 677 -8.51 -5.71 -37.64
C VAL A 677 -8.37 -4.22 -37.91
N THR A 678 -8.59 -3.80 -39.16
CA THR A 678 -8.69 -2.39 -39.53
C THR A 678 -10.15 -1.99 -39.59
N THR A 679 -10.56 -1.01 -38.78
CA THR A 679 -11.91 -0.43 -38.81
C THR A 679 -12.24 0.14 -40.19
N ASP A 680 -13.52 0.22 -40.52
CA ASP A 680 -13.95 0.76 -41.80
C ASP A 680 -13.72 2.28 -41.87
N ALA A 681 -13.84 2.85 -43.08
CA ALA A 681 -13.83 4.29 -43.25
C ALA A 681 -15.11 4.91 -42.68
N THR A 682 -15.01 6.14 -42.18
CA THR A 682 -16.19 6.93 -41.80
C THR A 682 -17.14 7.01 -43.00
N PRO A 683 -18.44 6.71 -42.82
CA PRO A 683 -19.42 6.89 -43.88
C PRO A 683 -19.41 8.34 -44.40
N PRO A 684 -19.58 8.57 -45.72
CA PRO A 684 -19.73 9.91 -46.25
C PRO A 684 -21.01 10.57 -45.69
N PRO A 685 -21.02 11.90 -45.47
CA PRO A 685 -22.19 12.59 -44.95
C PRO A 685 -23.38 12.44 -45.91
N PRO A 686 -24.62 12.40 -45.38
CA PRO A 686 -25.82 12.31 -46.20
C PRO A 686 -25.94 13.53 -47.13
N THR A 687 -26.31 13.29 -48.39
CA THR A 687 -26.56 14.35 -49.39
C THR A 687 -28.03 14.76 -49.39
N GLY A 688 -28.31 16.05 -49.61
CA GLY A 688 -29.69 16.59 -49.69
C GLY A 688 -30.15 17.24 -48.38
N LEU A 689 -31.46 17.34 -48.18
CA LEU A 689 -32.05 17.83 -46.94
C LEU A 689 -32.19 16.69 -45.94
N VAL A 690 -31.42 16.75 -44.86
CA VAL A 690 -31.42 15.72 -43.81
C VAL A 690 -32.64 15.90 -42.92
N LEU A 691 -33.45 14.84 -42.79
CA LEU A 691 -34.54 14.79 -41.82
C LEU A 691 -34.00 14.30 -40.48
N ASP A 692 -33.35 13.14 -40.45
CA ASP A 692 -32.66 12.59 -39.28
C ASP A 692 -31.36 11.89 -39.72
N ASN A 693 -30.22 12.21 -39.11
CA ASN A 693 -28.95 11.48 -39.29
C ASN A 693 -28.47 10.74 -38.04
N PHE A 694 -29.12 10.97 -36.90
CA PHE A 694 -28.84 10.35 -35.60
C PHE A 694 -27.38 10.45 -35.11
N ASP A 695 -26.64 11.47 -35.54
CA ASP A 695 -25.22 11.69 -35.20
C ASP A 695 -24.98 12.21 -33.77
N GLY A 696 -26.06 12.48 -33.03
CA GLY A 696 -26.05 13.05 -31.68
C GLY A 696 -26.32 14.55 -31.62
N THR A 697 -26.51 15.21 -32.77
CA THR A 697 -26.79 16.65 -32.88
C THR A 697 -27.96 16.95 -33.83
N PRO A 698 -29.20 17.10 -33.32
CA PRO A 698 -29.59 17.08 -31.91
C PRO A 698 -29.65 15.67 -31.30
N ALA A 699 -29.49 15.58 -29.96
CA ALA A 699 -29.42 14.30 -29.27
C ALA A 699 -30.79 13.58 -29.27
N TYR A 700 -30.90 12.46 -29.96
CA TYR A 700 -32.10 11.60 -29.94
C TYR A 700 -32.04 10.57 -28.80
N PRO A 701 -33.15 10.25 -28.11
CA PRO A 701 -34.46 10.90 -28.14
C PRO A 701 -34.57 12.08 -27.16
N ALA A 702 -33.50 12.39 -26.41
CA ALA A 702 -33.53 13.32 -25.27
C ALA A 702 -33.96 14.75 -25.63
N SER A 703 -33.59 15.23 -26.82
CA SER A 703 -34.00 16.55 -27.32
C SER A 703 -35.40 16.56 -27.94
N ALA A 704 -35.94 15.39 -28.29
CA ALA A 704 -37.14 15.22 -29.11
C ALA A 704 -37.13 16.07 -30.40
N GLN A 705 -35.95 16.34 -30.96
CA GLN A 705 -35.76 17.14 -32.17
C GLN A 705 -34.98 16.36 -33.24
N ASN A 706 -35.32 16.60 -34.50
CA ASN A 706 -34.61 16.11 -35.68
C ASN A 706 -33.67 17.19 -36.27
N ASP A 707 -32.95 16.87 -37.34
CA ASP A 707 -31.99 17.78 -38.00
C ASP A 707 -32.64 19.04 -38.62
N LEU A 708 -33.98 19.04 -38.78
CA LEU A 708 -34.75 20.22 -39.19
C LEU A 708 -35.23 21.08 -38.01
N GLY A 709 -34.86 20.71 -36.78
CA GLY A 709 -35.34 21.33 -35.55
C GLY A 709 -36.83 21.08 -35.28
N LYS A 710 -37.41 20.03 -35.85
CA LYS A 710 -38.81 19.61 -35.68
C LYS A 710 -38.91 18.39 -34.79
N TRP A 711 -40.12 18.07 -34.34
CA TRP A 711 -40.33 16.99 -33.39
C TRP A 711 -39.97 15.63 -34.00
N THR A 712 -39.27 14.79 -33.24
CA THR A 712 -39.02 13.38 -33.57
C THR A 712 -39.10 12.52 -32.33
N GLY A 713 -39.52 11.28 -32.49
CA GLY A 713 -39.66 10.36 -31.38
C GLY A 713 -40.12 8.97 -31.80
N ALA A 714 -40.19 8.09 -30.81
CA ALA A 714 -40.61 6.71 -30.99
C ALA A 714 -41.23 6.15 -29.71
N ASN A 715 -41.97 5.05 -29.81
CA ASN A 715 -42.40 4.29 -28.65
C ASN A 715 -42.68 2.81 -29.01
N CYS A 716 -42.82 1.96 -27.99
CA CYS A 716 -43.15 0.54 -28.05
C CYS A 716 -42.10 -0.38 -28.71
N PHE A 717 -40.88 0.11 -28.93
CA PHE A 717 -39.76 -0.77 -29.27
C PHE A 717 -39.26 -1.54 -28.04
N LEU A 718 -38.68 -2.72 -28.26
CA LEU A 718 -38.26 -3.62 -27.19
C LEU A 718 -37.05 -3.10 -26.40
N ASP A 719 -36.26 -2.21 -27.00
CA ASP A 719 -35.01 -1.70 -26.44
C ASP A 719 -35.04 -0.15 -26.36
N GLY A 720 -34.08 0.44 -25.64
CA GLY A 720 -33.93 1.90 -25.55
C GLY A 720 -35.08 2.63 -24.85
N GLY A 721 -35.73 1.98 -23.88
CA GLY A 721 -36.85 2.55 -23.16
C GLY A 721 -38.11 2.77 -24.01
N GLY A 722 -38.24 2.07 -25.14
CA GLY A 722 -39.31 2.23 -26.10
C GLY A 722 -38.94 3.08 -27.32
N TYR A 723 -37.83 3.82 -27.27
CA TYR A 723 -37.39 4.75 -28.33
C TYR A 723 -36.43 4.13 -29.35
N GLY A 724 -35.96 2.91 -29.12
CA GLY A 724 -34.87 2.32 -29.90
C GLY A 724 -33.49 2.74 -29.40
N VAL A 725 -32.44 2.13 -29.94
CA VAL A 725 -31.06 2.27 -29.44
C VAL A 725 -30.19 2.92 -30.51
N LEU A 726 -29.46 3.97 -30.14
CA LEU A 726 -28.42 4.55 -30.97
C LEU A 726 -27.12 3.76 -30.83
N THR A 727 -26.51 3.39 -31.95
CA THR A 727 -25.17 2.77 -31.97
C THR A 727 -24.42 3.26 -33.20
N GLY A 728 -23.30 3.94 -33.00
CA GLY A 728 -22.45 4.44 -34.09
C GLY A 728 -23.16 5.41 -35.03
N GLY A 729 -24.03 6.29 -34.51
CA GLY A 729 -24.76 7.27 -35.32
C GLY A 729 -25.99 6.72 -36.05
N ALA A 730 -26.41 5.48 -35.78
CA ALA A 730 -27.59 4.88 -36.41
C ALA A 730 -28.64 4.46 -35.37
N LEU A 731 -29.92 4.64 -35.71
CA LEU A 731 -31.07 4.27 -34.88
C LEU A 731 -31.50 2.83 -35.15
N SER A 732 -31.39 1.99 -34.14
CA SER A 732 -31.83 0.60 -34.15
C SER A 732 -33.21 0.46 -33.51
N LEU A 733 -34.18 0.01 -34.30
CA LEU A 733 -35.58 -0.18 -33.92
C LEU A 733 -35.87 -1.68 -33.85
N ARG A 734 -35.81 -2.25 -32.65
CA ARG A 734 -36.16 -3.65 -32.39
C ARG A 734 -37.62 -3.77 -32.01
N TYR A 735 -38.39 -4.53 -32.76
CA TYR A 735 -39.84 -4.65 -32.61
C TYR A 735 -40.29 -6.12 -32.56
N ASN A 736 -41.43 -6.33 -31.91
CA ASN A 736 -42.17 -7.60 -31.94
C ASN A 736 -43.65 -7.27 -32.16
N ASN A 737 -43.99 -6.96 -33.41
CA ASN A 737 -45.32 -6.49 -33.82
C ASN A 737 -45.84 -5.28 -33.01
N CYS A 738 -44.93 -4.43 -32.52
CA CYS A 738 -45.24 -3.17 -31.85
C CYS A 738 -44.09 -2.18 -32.08
N GLY A 739 -44.45 -0.92 -32.30
CA GLY A 739 -43.50 0.16 -32.47
C GLY A 739 -44.04 1.25 -33.37
N TRP A 740 -43.77 2.50 -33.04
CA TRP A 740 -43.82 3.58 -34.01
C TRP A 740 -42.63 4.51 -33.88
N PHE A 741 -42.21 5.05 -35.01
CA PHE A 741 -41.25 6.14 -35.12
C PHE A 741 -41.91 7.27 -35.92
N GLY A 742 -41.74 8.52 -35.50
CA GLY A 742 -42.28 9.67 -36.20
C GLY A 742 -41.27 10.81 -36.19
N SER A 743 -41.12 11.49 -37.32
CA SER A 743 -40.26 12.67 -37.47
C SER A 743 -40.94 13.72 -38.35
N ASP A 744 -41.17 14.90 -37.77
CA ASP A 744 -41.88 16.00 -38.41
C ASP A 744 -41.01 16.63 -39.50
N VAL A 745 -41.55 16.75 -40.71
CA VAL A 745 -40.81 17.38 -41.82
C VAL A 745 -41.00 18.89 -41.76
N GLY A 746 -42.24 19.36 -41.73
CA GLY A 746 -42.58 20.77 -41.47
C GLY A 746 -41.98 21.80 -42.45
N VAL A 747 -41.48 21.38 -43.61
CA VAL A 747 -40.90 22.21 -44.68
C VAL A 747 -41.43 21.79 -46.05
N ASP A 748 -41.37 22.67 -47.04
CA ASP A 748 -41.73 22.36 -48.43
C ASP A 748 -40.65 21.46 -49.08
N LEU A 749 -41.08 20.34 -49.65
CA LEU A 749 -40.21 19.37 -50.34
C LEU A 749 -40.27 19.47 -51.86
N SER A 750 -40.87 20.52 -52.43
CA SER A 750 -41.04 20.70 -53.87
C SER A 750 -39.73 20.65 -54.67
N ALA A 751 -38.60 21.01 -54.04
CA ALA A 751 -37.25 20.95 -54.60
C ALA A 751 -36.62 19.55 -54.64
N TYR A 752 -37.18 18.57 -53.91
CA TYR A 752 -36.65 17.21 -53.80
C TYR A 752 -37.49 16.21 -54.60
N THR A 753 -36.82 15.19 -55.12
CA THR A 753 -37.41 14.14 -55.95
C THR A 753 -37.64 12.87 -55.15
N TYR A 754 -36.71 12.55 -54.25
CA TYR A 754 -36.68 11.29 -53.51
C TYR A 754 -36.77 11.50 -52.00
N LEU A 755 -37.50 10.61 -51.33
CA LEU A 755 -37.21 10.24 -49.94
C LEU A 755 -36.14 9.16 -49.97
N VAL A 756 -35.05 9.37 -49.24
CA VAL A 756 -33.98 8.38 -49.08
C VAL A 756 -33.96 7.90 -47.64
N VAL A 757 -34.15 6.60 -47.47
CA VAL A 757 -33.99 5.93 -46.18
C VAL A 757 -32.79 5.01 -46.30
N ARG A 758 -31.69 5.33 -45.60
CA ARG A 758 -30.53 4.44 -45.52
C ARG A 758 -30.73 3.45 -44.39
N VAL A 759 -31.04 2.21 -44.76
CA VAL A 759 -31.53 1.20 -43.81
C VAL A 759 -30.92 -0.17 -44.07
N LYS A 760 -30.78 -0.95 -43.00
CA LYS A 760 -30.54 -2.40 -43.05
C LYS A 760 -31.49 -3.13 -42.12
N GLY A 761 -31.69 -4.42 -42.38
CA GLY A 761 -32.42 -5.35 -41.53
C GLY A 761 -31.49 -6.30 -40.80
N ALA A 762 -31.94 -6.87 -39.69
CA ALA A 762 -31.20 -7.91 -39.00
C ALA A 762 -31.17 -9.23 -39.80
N ALA A 763 -32.25 -9.55 -40.52
CA ALA A 763 -32.39 -10.77 -41.32
C ALA A 763 -32.45 -10.49 -42.83
N GLY A 764 -32.83 -9.27 -43.23
CA GLY A 764 -33.22 -8.97 -44.61
C GLY A 764 -34.66 -9.42 -44.87
N GLY A 765 -35.38 -8.69 -45.72
CA GLY A 765 -36.79 -8.95 -46.03
C GLY A 765 -37.81 -8.19 -45.18
N GLU A 766 -37.39 -7.28 -44.31
CA GLU A 766 -38.26 -6.57 -43.35
C GLU A 766 -39.19 -5.51 -43.97
N GLN A 767 -39.15 -5.28 -45.28
CA GLN A 767 -39.96 -4.26 -45.96
C GLN A 767 -41.49 -4.45 -45.79
N THR A 768 -41.95 -5.63 -45.41
CA THR A 768 -43.37 -5.92 -45.17
C THR A 768 -43.77 -5.81 -43.69
N HIS A 769 -42.83 -5.52 -42.79
CA HIS A 769 -43.07 -5.49 -41.33
C HIS A 769 -43.61 -4.16 -40.82
N PHE A 770 -43.46 -3.10 -41.61
CA PHE A 770 -43.87 -1.75 -41.22
C PHE A 770 -44.46 -0.98 -42.38
N ASN A 771 -45.36 -0.05 -42.05
CA ASN A 771 -45.79 0.97 -42.98
C ASN A 771 -44.89 2.20 -42.89
N LEU A 772 -44.82 2.96 -43.98
CA LEU A 772 -44.26 4.30 -44.00
C LEU A 772 -45.35 5.26 -44.51
N GLY A 773 -45.59 6.30 -43.73
CA GLY A 773 -46.55 7.36 -43.98
C GLY A 773 -45.87 8.71 -44.16
N MET A 774 -46.24 9.46 -45.21
CA MET A 774 -45.80 10.85 -45.44
C MET A 774 -46.69 11.53 -46.49
N GLY A 775 -46.93 12.84 -46.34
CA GLY A 775 -47.62 13.66 -47.35
C GLY A 775 -49.00 13.13 -47.78
N GLY A 776 -49.77 12.57 -46.83
CA GLY A 776 -51.10 12.00 -47.08
C GLY A 776 -51.13 10.57 -47.62
N VAL A 777 -49.96 9.94 -47.81
CA VAL A 777 -49.84 8.54 -48.27
C VAL A 777 -49.29 7.68 -47.14
N THR A 778 -49.91 6.51 -46.90
CA THR A 778 -49.36 5.46 -46.03
C THR A 778 -49.44 4.12 -46.75
N LYS A 779 -48.31 3.43 -46.89
CA LYS A 779 -48.20 2.11 -47.53
C LYS A 779 -47.28 1.21 -46.72
N LEU A 780 -47.34 -0.12 -46.89
CA LEU A 780 -46.24 -0.97 -46.45
C LEU A 780 -44.96 -0.50 -47.14
N PHE A 781 -43.83 -0.58 -46.44
CA PHE A 781 -42.58 -0.06 -46.98
C PHE A 781 -42.20 -0.76 -48.31
N GLY A 782 -42.50 -2.05 -48.45
CA GLY A 782 -42.34 -2.82 -49.70
C GLY A 782 -43.30 -2.45 -50.83
N ASP A 783 -44.39 -1.72 -50.57
CA ASP A 783 -45.40 -1.37 -51.59
C ASP A 783 -45.10 -0.04 -52.29
N PHE A 784 -44.07 0.69 -51.87
CA PHE A 784 -43.58 1.85 -52.62
C PHE A 784 -42.96 1.38 -53.95
N THR A 785 -43.12 2.18 -55.00
CA THR A 785 -42.51 1.92 -56.31
C THR A 785 -41.24 2.76 -56.43
N LEU A 786 -40.13 2.11 -56.73
CA LEU A 786 -38.83 2.72 -57.02
C LEU A 786 -38.73 3.05 -58.53
N ASP A 787 -37.68 3.79 -58.90
CA ASP A 787 -37.36 3.99 -60.30
C ASP A 787 -37.21 2.64 -61.03
N GLY A 788 -37.72 2.57 -62.26
CA GLY A 788 -37.75 1.33 -63.04
C GLY A 788 -38.84 0.32 -62.60
N GLY A 789 -39.73 0.69 -61.69
CA GLY A 789 -40.88 -0.13 -61.29
C GLY A 789 -40.57 -1.20 -60.24
N ALA A 790 -39.35 -1.22 -59.70
CA ALA A 790 -38.97 -2.11 -58.61
C ALA A 790 -39.62 -1.71 -57.28
N HIS A 791 -39.50 -2.56 -56.27
CA HIS A 791 -40.03 -2.33 -54.92
C HIS A 791 -38.89 -2.37 -53.89
N PRO A 792 -38.99 -1.63 -52.76
CA PRO A 792 -38.02 -1.71 -51.68
C PRO A 792 -37.81 -3.14 -51.18
N VAL A 793 -36.55 -3.55 -51.06
CA VAL A 793 -36.15 -4.81 -50.44
C VAL A 793 -35.09 -4.49 -49.42
N ILE A 794 -35.32 -4.76 -48.13
CA ILE A 794 -34.34 -4.54 -47.07
C ILE A 794 -33.35 -5.71 -47.05
N THR A 795 -32.05 -5.42 -47.01
CA THR A 795 -30.99 -6.44 -46.89
C THR A 795 -30.29 -6.34 -45.54
N THR A 796 -29.36 -7.27 -45.26
CA THR A 796 -28.54 -7.24 -44.04
C THR A 796 -27.40 -6.22 -44.08
N ALA A 797 -27.17 -5.58 -45.24
CA ALA A 797 -26.22 -4.49 -45.41
C ALA A 797 -26.96 -3.14 -45.54
N TYR A 798 -26.30 -2.05 -45.13
CA TYR A 798 -26.86 -0.72 -45.35
C TYR A 798 -26.97 -0.41 -46.84
N GLN A 799 -28.09 0.17 -47.22
CA GLN A 799 -28.38 0.60 -48.57
C GLN A 799 -29.30 1.81 -48.57
N ASP A 800 -29.20 2.63 -49.60
CA ASP A 800 -30.06 3.79 -49.80
C ASP A 800 -31.30 3.35 -50.59
N ILE A 801 -32.46 3.38 -49.95
CA ILE A 801 -33.74 3.13 -50.62
C ILE A 801 -34.31 4.47 -51.05
N LYS A 802 -34.24 4.76 -52.35
CA LYS A 802 -34.68 6.03 -52.96
C LYS A 802 -36.12 5.92 -53.46
N ILE A 803 -37.07 6.43 -52.69
CA ILE A 803 -38.50 6.43 -53.00
C ILE A 803 -38.87 7.72 -53.73
N PRO A 804 -39.25 7.68 -55.02
CA PRO A 804 -39.67 8.87 -55.74
C PRO A 804 -40.99 9.40 -55.15
N LEU A 805 -40.97 10.63 -54.66
CA LEU A 805 -42.06 11.23 -53.88
C LEU A 805 -43.37 11.31 -54.70
N VAL A 806 -43.30 11.96 -55.87
CA VAL A 806 -44.47 12.22 -56.72
C VAL A 806 -45.03 10.94 -57.32
N ALA A 807 -44.17 10.02 -57.79
CA ALA A 807 -44.61 8.76 -58.40
C ALA A 807 -45.37 7.87 -57.40
N ASN A 808 -45.11 8.05 -56.09
CA ASN A 808 -45.81 7.34 -55.03
C ASN A 808 -47.01 8.10 -54.45
N GLY A 809 -47.35 9.27 -55.01
CA GLY A 809 -48.48 10.09 -54.61
C GLY A 809 -48.23 10.97 -53.38
N ILE A 810 -46.99 11.09 -52.92
CA ILE A 810 -46.66 11.86 -51.71
C ILE A 810 -46.77 13.36 -52.00
N ASN A 811 -47.59 14.06 -51.22
CA ASN A 811 -47.72 15.51 -51.33
C ASN A 811 -46.50 16.24 -50.75
N ARG A 812 -45.68 16.81 -51.63
CA ARG A 812 -44.44 17.52 -51.27
C ARG A 812 -44.67 18.90 -50.65
N ASN A 813 -45.83 19.51 -50.92
CA ASN A 813 -46.16 20.85 -50.40
C ASN A 813 -46.78 20.77 -49.00
N SER A 814 -47.17 19.58 -48.55
CA SER A 814 -47.74 19.33 -47.22
C SER A 814 -47.31 17.95 -46.72
N PRO A 815 -45.99 17.73 -46.49
CA PRO A 815 -45.45 16.41 -46.16
C PRO A 815 -45.82 15.95 -44.75
N SER A 816 -46.21 16.88 -43.87
CA SER A 816 -46.55 16.63 -42.46
C SER A 816 -45.41 15.91 -41.71
N GLN A 817 -45.60 14.66 -41.33
CA GLN A 817 -44.68 13.84 -40.57
C GLN A 817 -44.31 12.60 -41.40
N LEU A 818 -43.05 12.20 -41.36
CA LEU A 818 -42.64 10.85 -41.75
C LEU A 818 -42.92 9.92 -40.58
N ALA A 819 -43.86 9.00 -40.75
CA ALA A 819 -44.28 8.06 -39.71
C ALA A 819 -44.02 6.62 -40.14
N MET A 820 -43.44 5.82 -39.26
CA MET A 820 -43.25 4.38 -39.46
C MET A 820 -43.98 3.60 -38.37
N GLY A 821 -44.83 2.64 -38.74
CA GLY A 821 -45.60 1.82 -37.81
C GLY A 821 -45.37 0.32 -37.99
N PHE A 822 -45.04 -0.39 -36.89
CA PHE A 822 -44.52 -1.76 -36.88
C PHE A 822 -45.53 -2.81 -36.39
N TRP A 823 -46.82 -2.63 -36.69
CA TRP A 823 -47.93 -3.52 -36.28
C TRP A 823 -48.38 -4.52 -37.37
N TYR A 824 -47.49 -4.93 -38.27
CA TYR A 824 -47.80 -5.75 -39.45
C TYR A 824 -47.24 -7.18 -39.40
N GLY A 825 -47.22 -7.80 -38.21
CA GLY A 825 -47.04 -9.24 -38.03
C GLY A 825 -45.60 -9.76 -38.03
N GLY A 826 -44.60 -8.88 -37.99
CA GLY A 826 -43.17 -9.25 -37.96
C GLY A 826 -42.49 -9.03 -36.61
N ASN A 827 -41.42 -9.78 -36.34
CA ASN A 827 -40.45 -9.49 -35.30
C ASN A 827 -39.05 -9.44 -35.91
N SER A 828 -38.36 -8.31 -35.74
CA SER A 828 -37.00 -8.14 -36.23
C SER A 828 -36.42 -6.86 -35.64
N THR A 829 -35.27 -6.47 -36.16
CA THR A 829 -34.68 -5.15 -35.97
C THR A 829 -34.43 -4.56 -37.35
N ILE A 830 -34.83 -3.30 -37.55
CA ILE A 830 -34.24 -2.48 -38.61
C ILE A 830 -33.29 -1.47 -37.99
N THR A 831 -32.24 -1.10 -38.71
CA THR A 831 -31.33 -0.04 -38.31
C THR A 831 -31.31 1.02 -39.40
N ILE A 832 -31.65 2.25 -39.03
CA ILE A 832 -31.70 3.41 -39.89
C ILE A 832 -30.45 4.24 -39.61
N ASP A 833 -29.63 4.44 -40.62
CA ASP A 833 -28.46 5.31 -40.56
C ASP A 833 -28.91 6.76 -40.69
N HIS A 834 -29.64 7.08 -41.75
CA HIS A 834 -30.22 8.41 -41.93
C HIS A 834 -31.47 8.38 -42.81
N ILE A 835 -32.22 9.47 -42.73
CA ILE A 835 -33.38 9.80 -43.55
C ILE A 835 -33.14 11.18 -44.16
N SER A 836 -33.22 11.28 -45.48
CA SER A 836 -33.01 12.54 -46.21
C SER A 836 -33.93 12.69 -47.41
N PHE A 837 -33.99 13.91 -47.95
CA PHE A 837 -34.66 14.24 -49.20
C PHE A 837 -33.63 14.67 -50.24
N GLN A 838 -33.67 14.07 -51.43
CA GLN A 838 -32.70 14.28 -52.52
C GLN A 838 -33.35 14.75 -53.80
#